data_AF-A0AAV7APB9-F1
#
_entry.id   AF-A0AAV7APB9-F1
#
_cell.length_a   1.000
_cell.length_b   1.000
_cell.length_c   1.000
_cell.angle_alpha   90.00
_cell.angle_beta   90.00
_cell.angle_gamma   90.00
#
_symmetry.space_group_name_H-M   'P 1'
#
loop_
_entity.id
_entity.type
_entity.pdbx_description
1 polymer ?
#
loop_
_entity_poly.entity_id
_entity_poly.type
_entity_poly.pdbx_seq_one_letter_code
_entity_poly.pdbx_strand_id
1 'polypeptide(L)'
;MDFTNSSCGESDHRQIEENKPLLGEMSAPEGGKMGAVPCRRAVVHFNGMRYKLLQEGDIQVCVIRHPRTFLSKILTSKFLRRWEPHHLTLADNSLTSATPTGYMEDSMPYSAIEDVQLLSWENAPKYCLQLTFPGGTVLLQAANSYLRDQWFHSLQWKKKIYKYKKVLSNPNRWEVVLKEIRSLVDMALTSPLQDDSIHQAPLEIVSKLLSESINLTTQEHESIIVAIAPLLENNHPPPDLCEFFCKHCRERPRSMVVIEVFTPVVQRILKHNMDFGKCPRLRLFTQEYILALNELNAGMEVVKKFIHSMHGPTANCPHPRVLPNLVAVCLAAIYSCYEEFINSRDNSPSLKEIRNGCQQQCDRKPNIPLRLLHTNPDLVSQEVTSADSRHKTVIVTSNEVHVEVERNNTVNQKLKANTGNDSEPNLIDCLLISPACSTMSIELSPQAERVLECYVEILKILSDYDDWRPALASLLQPIPFPKEALAHETFTKELKYVIQRFAEDPRQEVHSCLLSVRAGKDGWFQLYSPGGVACDDDGELFASMVRVCNNVHILMGSCYKTKKFLLSLAENKLGPCMLLALRGNQTMVEILCLMLEYNIIENNDTQLQIISTLESTDVGKRMYEQLCDRQRELKELVSGLSFQSVYNGGT
;
A
#
# COMPACT_ATOMS: atom_id res chain seq x y z
N MET A 1 31.00 27.37 56.12
CA MET A 1 30.13 28.46 56.60
C MET A 1 29.08 28.78 55.55
N ASP A 2 27.78 28.50 55.69
CA ASP A 2 27.03 27.31 56.18
C ASP A 2 25.51 27.63 56.13
N PHE A 3 24.55 26.71 56.07
CA PHE A 3 24.54 25.23 56.00
C PHE A 3 23.42 24.77 55.01
N THR A 4 23.19 23.47 54.84
CA THR A 4 22.11 22.87 54.01
C THR A 4 20.68 23.21 54.48
N ASN A 5 19.70 23.27 53.56
CA ASN A 5 18.49 22.42 53.67
C ASN A 5 17.70 22.27 52.36
N SER A 6 17.01 21.13 52.25
CA SER A 6 16.26 20.65 51.08
C SER A 6 14.76 20.57 51.34
N SER A 7 13.92 20.76 50.32
CA SER A 7 13.14 19.64 49.72
C SER A 7 12.12 20.08 48.65
N CYS A 8 12.15 19.38 47.51
CA CYS A 8 11.01 18.93 46.70
C CYS A 8 9.78 19.84 46.45
N GLY A 9 9.59 20.17 45.16
CA GLY A 9 8.46 19.58 44.44
C GLY A 9 7.45 20.52 43.78
N GLU A 10 7.78 21.03 42.59
CA GLU A 10 6.76 21.46 41.62
C GLU A 10 7.18 21.06 40.19
N SER A 11 6.23 20.58 39.40
CA SER A 11 6.47 19.93 38.11
C SER A 11 6.28 20.91 36.95
N ASP A 12 7.38 21.33 36.32
CA ASP A 12 7.35 22.21 35.15
C ASP A 12 6.68 21.55 33.94
N HIS A 13 5.51 22.04 33.57
CA HIS A 13 4.90 21.79 32.27
C HIS A 13 5.68 22.52 31.17
N ARG A 14 6.69 21.87 30.58
CA ARG A 14 7.29 22.35 29.33
C ARG A 14 6.23 22.36 28.22
N GLN A 15 5.89 23.55 27.73
CA GLN A 15 5.08 23.72 26.55
C GLN A 15 5.79 23.11 25.34
N ILE A 16 5.05 22.30 24.57
CA ILE A 16 5.47 21.77 23.28
C ILE A 16 5.03 22.79 22.23
N GLU A 17 5.96 23.36 21.47
CA GLU A 17 5.61 24.21 20.31
C GLU A 17 4.90 23.37 19.24
N GLU A 18 3.65 23.74 18.91
CA GLU A 18 2.89 23.05 17.86
C GLU A 18 3.25 23.53 16.45
N ASN A 19 3.22 22.56 15.52
CA ASN A 19 3.51 22.71 14.09
C ASN A 19 2.85 23.93 13.41
N LYS A 20 3.72 24.78 12.83
CA LYS A 20 3.40 25.76 11.78
C LYS A 20 3.38 25.06 10.40
N PRO A 21 2.43 25.34 9.49
CA PRO A 21 2.40 24.67 8.17
C PRO A 21 3.57 25.12 7.28
N LEU A 22 4.36 24.17 6.78
CA LEU A 22 5.66 24.37 6.10
C LEU A 22 5.58 24.74 4.59
N LEU A 23 4.38 25.06 4.07
CA LEU A 23 4.16 25.36 2.65
C LEU A 23 3.65 26.80 2.37
N GLY A 24 3.63 27.66 3.40
CA GLY A 24 3.02 28.99 3.31
C GLY A 24 3.81 30.10 2.60
N GLU A 25 5.06 29.88 2.19
CA GLU A 25 5.92 30.93 1.62
C GLU A 25 6.42 30.58 0.22
N MET A 26 5.57 30.79 -0.79
CA MET A 26 6.02 31.16 -2.14
C MET A 26 4.89 31.86 -2.92
N SER A 27 5.22 33.04 -3.47
CA SER A 27 4.42 33.91 -4.37
C SER A 27 3.10 34.51 -3.87
N ALA A 28 3.15 35.79 -3.47
CA ALA A 28 2.07 36.76 -3.65
C ALA A 28 2.63 38.20 -3.68
N PRO A 29 2.29 39.04 -4.69
CA PRO A 29 2.33 40.50 -4.54
C PRO A 29 1.08 40.98 -3.78
N GLU A 30 1.16 42.18 -3.18
CA GLU A 30 0.16 42.68 -2.23
C GLU A 30 -1.24 42.92 -2.83
N GLY A 31 -2.29 42.51 -2.12
CA GLY A 31 -3.67 42.99 -2.37
C GLY A 31 -4.81 42.09 -1.86
N GLY A 32 -5.64 42.60 -0.94
CA GLY A 32 -6.96 42.05 -0.64
C GLY A 32 -7.03 40.93 0.42
N LYS A 33 -7.10 41.30 1.70
CA LYS A 33 -7.33 40.33 2.80
C LYS A 33 -8.76 39.79 2.80
N MET A 34 -8.91 38.49 2.57
CA MET A 34 -10.08 37.72 3.02
C MET A 34 -9.62 36.34 3.51
N GLY A 35 -8.98 36.33 4.68
CA GLY A 35 -8.32 35.14 5.23
C GLY A 35 -9.31 34.08 5.70
N ALA A 36 -9.21 32.87 5.14
CA ALA A 36 -9.85 31.69 5.70
C ALA A 36 -9.16 31.33 7.03
N VAL A 37 -9.93 31.25 8.12
CA VAL A 37 -9.42 30.82 9.43
C VAL A 37 -9.17 29.31 9.38
N PRO A 38 -7.99 28.81 9.82
CA PRO A 38 -7.75 27.38 9.93
C PRO A 38 -8.73 26.74 10.92
N CYS A 39 -9.68 25.97 10.41
CA CYS A 39 -10.72 25.35 11.24
C CYS A 39 -10.20 24.09 11.93
N ARG A 40 -9.19 24.23 12.82
CA ARG A 40 -8.89 23.21 13.83
C ARG A 40 -10.03 23.18 14.85
N ARG A 41 -11.16 22.56 14.49
CA ARG A 41 -12.14 22.11 15.49
C ARG A 41 -11.43 21.08 16.36
N ALA A 42 -11.24 21.40 17.64
CA ALA A 42 -10.85 20.40 18.62
C ALA A 42 -11.83 19.22 18.54
N VAL A 43 -11.30 18.00 18.49
CA VAL A 43 -12.13 16.78 18.53
C VAL A 43 -12.89 16.80 19.86
N VAL A 44 -14.18 17.11 19.78
CA VAL A 44 -15.06 17.19 20.95
C VAL A 44 -15.17 15.79 21.52
N HIS A 45 -14.37 15.52 22.57
CA HIS A 45 -14.41 14.25 23.27
C HIS A 45 -15.78 14.11 23.92
N PHE A 46 -16.61 13.23 23.35
CA PHE A 46 -17.93 12.93 23.86
C PHE A 46 -17.78 12.28 25.24
N ASN A 47 -18.01 13.06 26.29
CA ASN A 47 -17.83 12.68 27.69
C ASN A 47 -19.07 11.95 28.26
N GLY A 48 -19.79 11.24 27.39
CA GLY A 48 -21.03 10.53 27.69
C GLY A 48 -20.93 9.05 27.32
N MET A 49 -21.92 8.27 27.74
CA MET A 49 -22.04 6.85 27.40
C MET A 49 -22.09 6.67 25.89
N ARG A 50 -21.37 5.66 25.38
CA ARG A 50 -21.35 5.29 23.97
C ARG A 50 -22.05 3.96 23.76
N TYR A 51 -22.68 3.78 22.60
CA TYR A 51 -23.54 2.64 22.31
C TYR A 51 -23.16 1.98 20.99
N LYS A 52 -23.23 0.64 20.89
CA LYS A 52 -23.06 -0.04 19.60
C LYS A 52 -24.29 0.21 18.71
N LEU A 53 -24.13 0.45 17.41
CA LEU A 53 -25.26 0.50 16.47
C LEU A 53 -25.99 -0.84 16.47
N LEU A 54 -27.29 -0.81 16.79
CA LEU A 54 -28.14 -1.99 16.79
C LEU A 54 -28.63 -2.28 15.37
N GLN A 55 -28.49 -3.53 14.91
CA GLN A 55 -29.08 -4.00 13.65
C GLN A 55 -30.39 -4.74 13.90
N GLU A 56 -30.48 -5.50 14.99
CA GLU A 56 -31.69 -6.21 15.43
C GLU A 56 -31.66 -6.48 16.94
N GLY A 57 -32.79 -6.89 17.51
CA GLY A 57 -32.87 -7.35 18.89
C GLY A 57 -34.29 -7.51 19.43
N ASP A 58 -34.40 -8.12 20.60
CA ASP A 58 -35.68 -8.34 21.29
C ASP A 58 -36.16 -7.07 22.00
N ILE A 59 -37.44 -6.75 21.83
CA ILE A 59 -38.09 -5.61 22.47
C ILE A 59 -39.60 -5.85 22.64
N GLN A 60 -40.19 -5.27 23.68
CA GLN A 60 -41.65 -5.30 23.86
C GLN A 60 -42.29 -4.13 23.10
N VAL A 61 -43.34 -4.40 22.33
CA VAL A 61 -44.06 -3.40 21.51
C VAL A 61 -45.48 -3.21 22.01
N CYS A 62 -45.96 -1.97 22.07
CA CYS A 62 -47.36 -1.65 22.36
C CYS A 62 -47.82 -0.47 21.48
N VAL A 63 -49.00 -0.56 20.87
CA VAL A 63 -49.50 0.49 19.96
C VAL A 63 -50.73 1.19 20.52
N ILE A 64 -50.65 2.51 20.57
CA ILE A 64 -51.72 3.42 20.95
C ILE A 64 -52.24 4.07 19.66
N ARG A 65 -53.35 3.56 19.11
CA ARG A 65 -53.99 4.17 17.94
C ARG A 65 -54.75 5.43 18.34
N HIS A 66 -54.60 6.52 17.59
CA HIS A 66 -55.35 7.77 17.86
C HIS A 66 -56.73 7.70 17.19
N PRO A 67 -57.84 7.61 17.95
CA PRO A 67 -59.18 7.42 17.39
C PRO A 67 -59.66 8.66 16.64
N ARG A 68 -59.97 8.50 15.34
CA ARG A 68 -60.49 9.58 14.47
C ARG A 68 -61.96 9.95 14.75
N THR A 69 -62.68 9.22 15.61
CA THR A 69 -64.11 9.46 15.91
C THR A 69 -64.44 9.29 17.40
N PHE A 70 -65.50 9.94 17.89
CA PHE A 70 -65.91 9.83 19.30
C PHE A 70 -66.30 8.40 19.72
N LEU A 71 -66.92 7.63 18.84
CA LEU A 71 -67.28 6.23 19.10
C LEU A 71 -66.05 5.31 19.22
N SER A 72 -64.96 5.58 18.47
CA SER A 72 -63.75 4.77 18.57
C SER A 72 -62.99 5.01 19.89
N LYS A 73 -63.12 6.19 20.53
CA LYS A 73 -62.54 6.46 21.88
C LYS A 73 -63.06 5.51 22.96
N ILE A 74 -64.33 5.12 22.91
CA ILE A 74 -64.96 4.31 23.97
C ILE A 74 -64.53 2.83 23.86
N LEU A 75 -64.36 2.32 22.63
CA LEU A 75 -63.91 0.94 22.39
C LEU A 75 -62.40 0.78 22.61
N THR A 76 -61.57 1.73 22.17
CA THR A 76 -60.10 1.65 22.36
C THR A 76 -59.65 1.96 23.79
N SER A 77 -60.51 2.53 24.64
CA SER A 77 -60.16 2.84 26.04
C SER A 77 -60.02 1.60 26.94
N LYS A 78 -60.64 0.47 26.60
CA LYS A 78 -60.65 -0.75 27.45
C LYS A 78 -60.10 -2.00 26.77
N PHE A 79 -59.99 -2.01 25.45
CA PHE A 79 -59.34 -3.09 24.70
C PHE A 79 -58.05 -2.59 24.06
N LEU A 80 -56.98 -3.39 24.18
CA LEU A 80 -55.73 -3.30 23.42
C LEU A 80 -54.71 -2.21 23.84
N ARG A 81 -54.36 -2.15 25.13
CA ARG A 81 -52.98 -1.81 25.57
C ARG A 81 -52.24 -3.10 25.94
N ARG A 82 -51.96 -3.92 24.93
CA ARG A 82 -51.19 -5.16 25.08
C ARG A 82 -49.73 -4.91 24.75
N TRP A 83 -48.82 -5.46 25.54
CA TRP A 83 -47.40 -5.59 25.16
C TRP A 83 -47.22 -6.92 24.45
N GLU A 84 -46.56 -6.88 23.29
CA GLU A 84 -46.27 -8.05 22.46
C GLU A 84 -44.74 -8.17 22.29
N PRO A 85 -44.13 -9.35 22.55
CA PRO A 85 -42.71 -9.56 22.35
C PRO A 85 -42.39 -9.66 20.85
N HIS A 86 -41.46 -8.85 20.38
CA HIS A 86 -40.96 -8.94 19.01
C HIS A 86 -39.44 -8.93 18.98
N HIS A 87 -38.89 -9.69 18.03
CA HIS A 87 -37.52 -9.53 17.59
C HIS A 87 -37.54 -8.59 16.39
N LEU A 88 -37.07 -7.35 16.57
CA LEU A 88 -37.15 -6.31 15.54
C LEU A 88 -35.81 -6.12 14.83
N THR A 89 -35.84 -5.95 13.52
CA THR A 89 -34.68 -5.66 12.68
C THR A 89 -34.77 -4.23 12.12
N LEU A 90 -33.70 -3.46 12.30
CA LEU A 90 -33.52 -2.12 11.72
C LEU A 90 -33.05 -2.24 10.26
N ALA A 91 -33.96 -2.61 9.34
CA ALA A 91 -33.65 -2.73 7.92
C ALA A 91 -33.29 -1.38 7.28
N ASP A 92 -32.96 -1.36 5.98
CA ASP A 92 -32.48 -0.15 5.28
C ASP A 92 -33.54 0.95 5.09
N ASN A 93 -34.83 0.58 5.02
CA ASN A 93 -35.94 1.48 4.72
C ASN A 93 -37.08 1.44 5.74
N SER A 94 -37.08 0.46 6.66
CA SER A 94 -38.18 0.15 7.56
C SER A 94 -37.71 -0.58 8.83
N LEU A 95 -38.59 -0.60 9.83
CA LEU A 95 -38.51 -1.46 11.01
C LEU A 95 -39.38 -2.71 10.75
N THR A 96 -38.77 -3.88 10.76
CA THR A 96 -39.44 -5.17 10.54
C THR A 96 -39.44 -6.01 11.81
N SER A 97 -40.34 -7.00 11.90
CA SER A 97 -40.38 -7.99 12.97
C SER A 97 -40.13 -9.39 12.39
N ALA A 98 -39.28 -10.20 13.03
CA ALA A 98 -39.13 -11.62 12.69
C ALA A 98 -40.38 -12.44 13.04
N THR A 99 -41.25 -11.91 13.90
CA THR A 99 -42.60 -12.40 14.17
C THR A 99 -43.62 -11.37 13.64
N PRO A 100 -43.93 -11.37 12.33
CA PRO A 100 -44.85 -10.41 11.73
C PRO A 100 -46.29 -10.76 12.10
N THR A 101 -46.70 -10.31 13.28
CA THR A 101 -48.00 -10.61 13.89
C THR A 101 -48.46 -9.42 14.73
N GLY A 102 -49.77 -9.35 15.00
CA GLY A 102 -50.34 -8.38 15.93
C GLY A 102 -50.03 -6.93 15.51
N TYR A 103 -49.29 -6.19 16.34
CA TYR A 103 -48.93 -4.81 16.03
C TYR A 103 -47.83 -4.62 14.98
N MET A 104 -47.08 -5.67 14.64
CA MET A 104 -45.95 -5.65 13.70
C MET A 104 -46.18 -6.57 12.49
N GLU A 105 -47.45 -6.79 12.11
CA GLU A 105 -47.83 -7.58 10.92
C GLU A 105 -47.22 -7.00 9.64
N ASP A 106 -47.27 -5.67 9.48
CA ASP A 106 -46.59 -4.94 8.39
C ASP A 106 -45.25 -4.33 8.84
N SER A 107 -44.31 -4.20 7.90
CA SER A 107 -43.09 -3.42 8.11
C SER A 107 -43.41 -1.93 8.28
N MET A 108 -42.83 -1.25 9.28
CA MET A 108 -43.04 0.18 9.48
C MET A 108 -41.95 1.01 8.77
N PRO A 109 -42.24 1.71 7.65
CA PRO A 109 -41.23 2.44 6.91
C PRO A 109 -40.74 3.68 7.68
N TYR A 110 -39.44 3.98 7.61
CA TYR A 110 -38.87 5.15 8.30
C TYR A 110 -39.46 6.49 7.85
N SER A 111 -40.03 6.55 6.64
CA SER A 111 -40.76 7.69 6.12
C SER A 111 -42.08 7.99 6.85
N ALA A 112 -42.67 7.00 7.53
CA ALA A 112 -43.91 7.15 8.29
C ALA A 112 -43.68 7.52 9.76
N ILE A 113 -42.46 7.33 10.28
CA ILE A 113 -42.09 7.73 11.66
C ILE A 113 -41.91 9.25 11.68
N GLU A 114 -42.86 9.98 12.25
CA GLU A 114 -42.79 11.44 12.39
C GLU A 114 -41.69 11.83 13.39
N ASP A 115 -41.65 11.19 14.56
CA ASP A 115 -40.69 11.49 15.62
C ASP A 115 -40.28 10.26 16.46
N VAL A 116 -39.13 10.35 17.14
CA VAL A 116 -38.54 9.34 18.03
C VAL A 116 -38.13 10.03 19.33
N GLN A 117 -38.81 9.74 20.43
CA GLN A 117 -38.63 10.40 21.74
C GLN A 117 -38.35 9.39 22.87
N LEU A 118 -37.62 9.80 23.90
CA LEU A 118 -37.53 9.06 25.16
C LEU A 118 -38.75 9.38 26.03
N LEU A 119 -39.45 8.34 26.50
CA LEU A 119 -40.69 8.54 27.25
C LEU A 119 -40.41 9.13 28.64
N SER A 120 -40.89 10.34 28.89
CA SER A 120 -40.52 11.16 30.06
C SER A 120 -41.71 11.93 30.62
N TRP A 121 -42.62 11.22 31.31
CA TRP A 121 -43.69 11.81 32.12
C TRP A 121 -43.88 11.04 33.44
N GLU A 122 -44.60 11.62 34.40
CA GLU A 122 -44.90 10.98 35.68
C GLU A 122 -45.67 9.65 35.47
N ASN A 123 -45.18 8.57 36.08
CA ASN A 123 -45.68 7.20 35.89
C ASN A 123 -45.51 6.62 34.47
N ALA A 124 -44.59 7.15 33.65
CA ALA A 124 -44.19 6.49 32.40
C ALA A 124 -43.65 5.06 32.66
N PRO A 125 -44.02 4.05 31.85
CA PRO A 125 -43.40 2.73 31.92
C PRO A 125 -41.87 2.82 31.74
N LYS A 126 -41.14 2.11 32.60
CA LYS A 126 -39.67 2.17 32.64
C LYS A 126 -39.06 1.67 31.32
N TYR A 127 -37.97 2.32 30.93
CA TYR A 127 -37.13 1.93 29.78
C TYR A 127 -37.86 1.98 28.42
N CYS A 128 -38.87 2.84 28.30
CA CYS A 128 -39.62 3.04 27.05
C CYS A 128 -39.08 4.18 26.20
N LEU A 129 -39.17 3.99 24.88
CA LEU A 129 -39.13 5.05 23.88
C LEU A 129 -40.45 5.08 23.08
N GLN A 130 -40.73 6.22 22.48
CA GLN A 130 -41.94 6.51 21.72
C GLN A 130 -41.61 6.79 20.26
N LEU A 131 -42.34 6.14 19.35
CA LEU A 131 -42.38 6.43 17.93
C LEU A 131 -43.75 7.04 17.58
N THR A 132 -43.77 8.24 17.01
CA THR A 132 -45.01 8.93 16.60
C THR A 132 -45.26 8.76 15.11
N PHE A 133 -46.53 8.55 14.72
CA PHE A 133 -46.99 8.33 13.35
C PHE A 133 -48.30 9.08 13.08
N PRO A 134 -48.68 9.36 11.80
CA PRO A 134 -49.89 10.10 11.45
C PRO A 134 -51.24 9.49 11.90
N GLY A 135 -51.23 8.26 12.43
CA GLY A 135 -52.42 7.54 12.90
C GLY A 135 -52.31 6.99 14.33
N GLY A 136 -51.20 7.21 15.03
CA GLY A 136 -50.96 6.55 16.32
C GLY A 136 -49.55 6.74 16.86
N THR A 137 -49.29 6.01 17.93
CA THR A 137 -48.03 6.04 18.67
C THR A 137 -47.63 4.60 18.98
N VAL A 138 -46.39 4.23 18.68
CA VAL A 138 -45.82 2.92 19.05
C VAL A 138 -44.86 3.14 20.22
N LEU A 139 -45.08 2.44 21.32
CA LEU A 139 -44.17 2.38 22.45
C LEU A 139 -43.30 1.13 22.33
N LEU A 140 -42.00 1.31 22.50
CA LEU A 140 -41.03 0.21 22.55
C LEU A 140 -40.41 0.19 23.94
N GLN A 141 -40.48 -0.93 24.66
CA GLN A 141 -39.93 -1.11 26.00
C GLN A 141 -38.73 -2.06 25.97
N ALA A 142 -37.54 -1.52 26.27
CA ALA A 142 -36.31 -2.27 26.43
C ALA A 142 -36.17 -2.86 27.84
N ALA A 143 -35.30 -3.86 28.02
CA ALA A 143 -35.10 -4.51 29.32
C ALA A 143 -34.41 -3.62 30.38
N ASN A 144 -33.65 -2.60 29.96
CA ASN A 144 -32.95 -1.66 30.84
C ASN A 144 -32.70 -0.31 30.14
N SER A 145 -32.19 0.68 30.89
CA SER A 145 -31.94 2.04 30.37
C SER A 145 -30.88 2.10 29.28
N TYR A 146 -29.80 1.32 29.41
CA TYR A 146 -28.75 1.26 28.39
C TYR A 146 -29.29 0.77 27.04
N LEU A 147 -30.08 -0.31 27.05
CA LEU A 147 -30.72 -0.82 25.84
C LEU A 147 -31.76 0.16 25.28
N ARG A 148 -32.56 0.85 26.12
CA ARG A 148 -33.48 1.90 25.65
C ARG A 148 -32.72 2.98 24.87
N ASP A 149 -31.60 3.47 25.41
CA ASP A 149 -30.83 4.55 24.81
C ASP A 149 -30.09 4.07 23.55
N GLN A 150 -29.61 2.82 23.54
CA GLN A 150 -29.08 2.16 22.35
C GLN A 150 -30.12 2.05 21.23
N TRP A 151 -31.35 1.61 21.53
CA TRP A 151 -32.47 1.54 20.59
C TRP A 151 -32.83 2.94 20.06
N PHE A 152 -32.94 3.92 20.94
CA PHE A 152 -33.23 5.31 20.60
C PHE A 152 -32.22 5.90 19.62
N HIS A 153 -30.92 5.82 19.93
CA HIS A 153 -29.88 6.34 19.04
C HIS A 153 -29.78 5.57 17.72
N SER A 154 -29.95 4.24 17.74
CA SER A 154 -29.92 3.41 16.52
C SER A 154 -31.09 3.69 15.59
N LEU A 155 -32.31 3.85 16.12
CA LEU A 155 -33.50 4.23 15.35
C LEU A 155 -33.40 5.65 14.79
N GLN A 156 -32.92 6.61 15.59
CA GLN A 156 -32.65 7.96 15.09
C GLN A 156 -31.62 7.95 13.96
N TRP A 157 -30.52 7.20 14.10
CA TRP A 157 -29.50 7.05 13.07
C TRP A 157 -30.06 6.46 11.77
N LYS A 158 -30.73 5.31 11.83
CA LYS A 158 -31.31 4.64 10.65
C LYS A 158 -32.35 5.51 9.93
N LYS A 159 -33.26 6.16 10.67
CA LYS A 159 -34.23 7.12 10.12
C LYS A 159 -33.55 8.30 9.42
N LYS A 160 -32.51 8.88 10.04
CA LYS A 160 -31.76 10.00 9.47
C LYS A 160 -30.97 9.59 8.22
N ILE A 161 -30.26 8.45 8.24
CA ILE A 161 -29.55 7.89 7.07
C ILE A 161 -30.53 7.63 5.91
N TYR A 162 -31.70 7.05 6.18
CA TYR A 162 -32.75 6.90 5.17
C TYR A 162 -33.21 8.24 4.58
N LYS A 163 -33.41 9.27 5.41
CA LYS A 163 -33.71 10.64 4.94
C LYS A 163 -32.61 11.15 4.01
N TYR A 164 -31.33 11.06 4.40
CA TYR A 164 -30.22 11.57 3.57
C TYR A 164 -30.06 10.80 2.26
N LYS A 165 -30.16 9.46 2.27
CA LYS A 165 -30.22 8.65 1.04
C LYS A 165 -31.29 9.21 0.09
N LYS A 166 -32.51 9.46 0.58
CA LYS A 166 -33.62 9.97 -0.24
C LYS A 166 -33.45 11.43 -0.71
N VAL A 167 -32.95 12.32 0.15
CA VAL A 167 -32.78 13.75 -0.18
C VAL A 167 -31.63 13.97 -1.16
N LEU A 168 -30.55 13.20 -1.03
CA LEU A 168 -29.36 13.35 -1.87
C LEU A 168 -29.51 12.63 -3.23
N SER A 169 -30.34 11.60 -3.36
CA SER A 169 -30.64 10.96 -4.66
C SER A 169 -31.48 11.78 -5.65
N ASN A 170 -31.93 12.98 -5.30
CA ASN A 170 -32.57 13.89 -6.27
C ASN A 170 -32.15 15.36 -6.04
N PRO A 171 -30.94 15.74 -6.50
CA PRO A 171 -30.33 17.04 -6.19
C PRO A 171 -30.95 18.19 -7.00
N ASN A 172 -31.99 18.84 -6.46
CA ASN A 172 -32.67 19.97 -7.11
C ASN A 172 -31.88 21.30 -7.07
N ARG A 173 -31.07 21.54 -6.03
CA ARG A 173 -30.26 22.76 -5.84
C ARG A 173 -28.99 22.44 -5.06
N TRP A 174 -27.82 22.76 -5.62
CA TRP A 174 -26.56 22.34 -5.02
C TRP A 174 -26.25 22.95 -3.65
N GLU A 175 -26.65 24.20 -3.40
CA GLU A 175 -26.52 24.86 -2.08
C GLU A 175 -27.21 24.06 -0.96
N VAL A 176 -28.38 23.48 -1.27
CA VAL A 176 -29.16 22.65 -0.34
C VAL A 176 -28.49 21.31 -0.14
N VAL A 177 -28.00 20.69 -1.23
CA VAL A 177 -27.24 19.43 -1.20
C VAL A 177 -26.00 19.58 -0.30
N LEU A 178 -25.20 20.63 -0.49
CA LEU A 178 -24.02 20.92 0.32
C LEU A 178 -24.36 21.15 1.81
N LYS A 179 -25.49 21.81 2.10
CA LYS A 179 -25.97 21.99 3.48
C LYS A 179 -26.38 20.66 4.13
N GLU A 180 -27.08 19.79 3.39
CA GLU A 180 -27.46 18.47 3.88
C GLU A 180 -26.23 17.55 4.05
N ILE A 181 -25.23 17.60 3.16
CA ILE A 181 -23.94 16.90 3.32
C ILE A 181 -23.24 17.35 4.60
N ARG A 182 -23.09 18.66 4.83
CA ARG A 182 -22.49 19.20 6.06
C ARG A 182 -23.25 18.75 7.32
N SER A 183 -24.58 18.70 7.25
CA SER A 183 -25.44 18.24 8.35
C SER A 183 -25.31 16.73 8.61
N LEU A 184 -25.13 15.93 7.56
CA LEU A 184 -24.88 14.49 7.63
C LEU A 184 -23.49 14.18 8.23
N VAL A 185 -22.46 14.95 7.86
CA VAL A 185 -21.11 14.85 8.43
C VAL A 185 -21.11 15.25 9.91
N ASP A 186 -21.70 16.39 10.26
CA ASP A 186 -21.79 16.86 11.65
C ASP A 186 -22.55 15.86 12.54
N MET A 187 -23.60 15.23 12.00
CA MET A 187 -24.35 14.16 12.66
C MET A 187 -23.54 12.88 12.90
N ALA A 188 -22.65 12.50 11.99
CA ALA A 188 -21.78 11.34 12.17
C ALA A 188 -20.74 11.63 13.27
N LEU A 189 -20.09 12.79 13.22
CA LEU A 189 -19.06 13.23 14.19
C LEU A 189 -19.62 13.45 15.60
N THR A 190 -20.90 13.84 15.73
CA THR A 190 -21.57 14.07 17.01
C THR A 190 -22.39 12.87 17.50
N SER A 191 -22.31 11.72 16.81
CA SER A 191 -23.04 10.52 17.17
C SER A 191 -22.46 9.85 18.44
N PRO A 192 -23.30 9.43 19.41
CA PRO A 192 -22.84 8.60 20.53
C PRO A 192 -22.65 7.13 20.13
N LEU A 193 -22.83 6.77 18.85
CA LEU A 193 -22.71 5.41 18.35
C LEU A 193 -21.24 5.05 18.03
N GLN A 194 -20.80 3.89 18.52
CA GLN A 194 -19.50 3.28 18.20
C GLN A 194 -19.68 2.13 17.21
N ASP A 195 -19.59 2.44 15.92
CA ASP A 195 -19.55 1.47 14.83
C ASP A 195 -18.88 2.14 13.62
N ASP A 196 -18.04 1.43 12.86
CA ASP A 196 -17.32 2.00 11.72
C ASP A 196 -18.29 2.50 10.63
N SER A 197 -19.47 1.87 10.52
CA SER A 197 -20.53 2.29 9.60
C SER A 197 -21.08 3.70 9.90
N ILE A 198 -20.87 4.26 11.10
CA ILE A 198 -21.29 5.62 11.46
C ILE A 198 -20.56 6.66 10.60
N HIS A 199 -19.26 6.46 10.38
CA HIS A 199 -18.46 7.37 9.56
C HIS A 199 -18.41 6.96 8.08
N GLN A 200 -18.51 5.65 7.80
CA GLN A 200 -18.51 5.15 6.42
C GLN A 200 -19.82 5.47 5.67
N ALA A 201 -21.00 5.30 6.29
CA ALA A 201 -22.27 5.50 5.60
C ALA A 201 -22.47 6.92 4.99
N PRO A 202 -22.07 8.02 5.66
CA PRO A 202 -21.99 9.34 5.02
C PRO A 202 -21.13 9.37 3.76
N LEU A 203 -19.95 8.75 3.78
CA LEU A 203 -19.03 8.70 2.65
C LEU A 203 -19.63 7.91 1.48
N GLU A 204 -20.27 6.77 1.74
CA GLU A 204 -20.98 5.99 0.71
C GLU A 204 -22.11 6.78 0.05
N ILE A 205 -22.89 7.53 0.83
CA ILE A 205 -23.99 8.36 0.30
C ILE A 205 -23.45 9.48 -0.60
N VAL A 206 -22.35 10.15 -0.18
CA VAL A 206 -21.71 11.19 -1.00
C VAL A 206 -21.01 10.59 -2.23
N SER A 207 -20.36 9.42 -2.09
CA SER A 207 -19.75 8.68 -3.20
C SER A 207 -20.79 8.35 -4.28
N LYS A 208 -21.95 7.84 -3.88
CA LYS A 208 -23.06 7.57 -4.81
C LYS A 208 -23.56 8.85 -5.49
N LEU A 209 -23.83 9.91 -4.72
CA LEU A 209 -24.26 11.21 -5.26
C LEU A 209 -23.28 11.74 -6.32
N LEU A 210 -21.97 11.64 -6.06
CA LEU A 210 -20.93 12.08 -6.99
C LEU A 210 -20.89 11.20 -8.26
N SER A 211 -21.06 9.88 -8.14
CA SER A 211 -21.11 8.97 -9.28
C SER A 211 -22.31 9.23 -10.23
N GLU A 212 -23.41 9.76 -9.68
CA GLU A 212 -24.63 10.09 -10.42
C GLU A 212 -24.63 11.56 -10.95
N SER A 213 -23.70 12.41 -10.49
CA SER A 213 -23.67 13.86 -10.78
C SER A 213 -22.69 14.25 -11.89
N ILE A 214 -23.21 14.56 -13.08
CA ILE A 214 -22.39 14.76 -14.29
C ILE A 214 -21.91 16.24 -14.46
N ASN A 215 -22.65 17.22 -13.92
CA ASN A 215 -22.50 18.64 -14.25
C ASN A 215 -22.16 19.55 -13.04
N LEU A 216 -21.22 19.13 -12.18
CA LEU A 216 -20.75 19.96 -11.06
C LEU A 216 -19.66 20.95 -11.51
N THR A 217 -19.68 22.16 -10.95
CA THR A 217 -18.63 23.16 -11.18
C THR A 217 -17.41 22.89 -10.29
N THR A 218 -16.26 23.50 -10.64
CA THR A 218 -15.02 23.45 -9.86
C THR A 218 -15.23 23.82 -8.38
N GLN A 219 -15.95 24.90 -8.10
CA GLN A 219 -16.17 25.37 -6.73
C GLN A 219 -17.05 24.40 -5.93
N GLU A 220 -17.98 23.72 -6.60
CA GLU A 220 -18.85 22.72 -5.98
C GLU A 220 -18.08 21.44 -5.66
N HIS A 221 -17.21 20.95 -6.56
CA HIS A 221 -16.28 19.85 -6.27
C HIS A 221 -15.48 20.11 -4.99
N GLU A 222 -14.79 21.25 -4.92
CA GLU A 222 -13.94 21.59 -3.77
C GLU A 222 -14.76 21.75 -2.48
N SER A 223 -15.93 22.37 -2.57
CA SER A 223 -16.86 22.53 -1.44
C SER A 223 -17.34 21.20 -0.86
N ILE A 224 -17.51 20.16 -1.69
CA ILE A 224 -17.87 18.81 -1.25
C ILE A 224 -16.69 18.18 -0.49
N ILE A 225 -15.50 18.21 -1.09
CA ILE A 225 -14.32 17.56 -0.53
C ILE A 225 -13.99 18.17 0.84
N VAL A 226 -14.04 19.50 0.95
CA VAL A 226 -13.90 20.22 2.22
C VAL A 226 -15.02 19.87 3.23
N ALA A 227 -16.25 19.65 2.77
CA ALA A 227 -17.35 19.29 3.66
C ALA A 227 -17.20 17.86 4.25
N ILE A 228 -16.64 16.91 3.51
CA ILE A 228 -16.43 15.52 3.96
C ILE A 228 -15.05 15.26 4.59
N ALA A 229 -14.10 16.18 4.43
CA ALA A 229 -12.73 16.06 4.96
C ALA A 229 -12.63 15.55 6.42
N PRO A 230 -13.44 16.01 7.38
CA PRO A 230 -13.37 15.52 8.76
C PRO A 230 -13.64 14.01 8.93
N LEU A 231 -14.35 13.37 8.00
CA LEU A 231 -14.54 11.92 8.00
C LEU A 231 -13.34 11.19 7.39
N LEU A 232 -12.71 11.77 6.36
CA LEU A 232 -11.53 11.21 5.68
C LEU A 232 -10.28 11.21 6.57
N GLU A 233 -10.19 12.14 7.54
CA GLU A 233 -9.15 12.12 8.57
C GLU A 233 -9.09 10.79 9.35
N ASN A 234 -10.21 10.06 9.44
CA ASN A 234 -10.30 8.82 10.20
C ASN A 234 -10.76 7.58 9.43
N ASN A 235 -11.21 7.71 8.18
CA ASN A 235 -11.85 6.62 7.43
C ASN A 235 -11.33 6.54 6.00
N HIS A 236 -11.42 5.36 5.38
CA HIS A 236 -10.99 5.18 4.00
C HIS A 236 -12.08 5.68 3.02
N PRO A 237 -11.74 6.50 2.02
CA PRO A 237 -12.70 6.90 1.01
C PRO A 237 -13.22 5.69 0.21
N PRO A 238 -14.53 5.62 -0.09
CA PRO A 238 -15.10 4.59 -0.96
C PRO A 238 -14.45 4.56 -2.36
N PRO A 239 -14.60 3.46 -3.12
CA PRO A 239 -13.99 3.31 -4.44
C PRO A 239 -14.34 4.43 -5.43
N ASP A 240 -15.60 4.86 -5.56
CA ASP A 240 -15.97 5.91 -6.54
C ASP A 240 -15.53 7.30 -6.05
N LEU A 241 -15.49 7.51 -4.74
CA LEU A 241 -14.92 8.71 -4.14
C LEU A 241 -13.40 8.82 -4.40
N CYS A 242 -12.67 7.69 -4.38
CA CYS A 242 -11.26 7.65 -4.79
C CYS A 242 -11.09 8.08 -6.26
N GLU A 243 -11.97 7.61 -7.15
CA GLU A 243 -11.94 7.96 -8.58
C GLU A 243 -12.24 9.46 -8.79
N PHE A 244 -13.21 10.01 -8.05
CA PHE A 244 -13.48 11.44 -8.01
C PHE A 244 -12.26 12.26 -7.52
N PHE A 245 -11.55 11.79 -6.49
CA PHE A 245 -10.33 12.44 -6.02
C PHE A 245 -9.17 12.35 -7.04
N CYS A 246 -9.00 11.19 -7.70
CA CYS A 246 -8.03 11.03 -8.81
C CYS A 246 -8.27 12.08 -9.91
N LYS A 247 -9.54 12.23 -10.32
CA LYS A 247 -9.94 13.24 -11.31
C LYS A 247 -9.62 14.66 -10.85
N HIS A 248 -9.89 14.99 -9.58
CA HIS A 248 -9.55 16.31 -9.02
C HIS A 248 -8.04 16.58 -9.01
N CYS A 249 -7.21 15.59 -8.62
CA CYS A 249 -5.76 15.71 -8.66
C CYS A 249 -5.23 16.02 -10.07
N ARG A 250 -5.71 15.32 -11.10
CA ARG A 250 -5.31 15.53 -12.51
C ARG A 250 -5.79 16.86 -13.09
N GLU A 251 -7.04 17.25 -12.80
CA GLU A 251 -7.62 18.48 -13.37
C GLU A 251 -7.15 19.75 -12.63
N ARG A 252 -6.85 19.65 -11.33
CA ARG A 252 -6.63 20.80 -10.45
C ARG A 252 -5.47 20.54 -9.45
N PRO A 253 -4.26 20.21 -9.91
CA PRO A 253 -3.12 19.86 -9.04
C PRO A 253 -2.73 20.98 -8.06
N ARG A 254 -2.94 22.24 -8.47
CA ARG A 254 -2.67 23.46 -7.68
C ARG A 254 -3.80 23.85 -6.71
N SER A 255 -4.84 23.03 -6.56
CA SER A 255 -5.96 23.31 -5.66
C SER A 255 -5.54 23.21 -4.18
N MET A 256 -6.07 24.11 -3.35
CA MET A 256 -5.91 24.02 -1.88
C MET A 256 -6.46 22.71 -1.31
N VAL A 257 -7.41 22.05 -2.00
CA VAL A 257 -7.88 20.71 -1.64
C VAL A 257 -6.76 19.67 -1.75
N VAL A 258 -5.93 19.73 -2.79
CA VAL A 258 -4.78 18.83 -2.92
C VAL A 258 -3.78 19.13 -1.80
N ILE A 259 -3.42 20.40 -1.62
CA ILE A 259 -2.34 20.83 -0.72
C ILE A 259 -2.70 20.64 0.77
N GLU A 260 -3.91 20.99 1.19
CA GLU A 260 -4.31 21.00 2.61
C GLU A 260 -5.20 19.83 3.01
N VAL A 261 -6.12 19.38 2.14
CA VAL A 261 -7.14 18.37 2.50
C VAL A 261 -6.68 16.95 2.17
N PHE A 262 -6.12 16.71 0.98
CA PHE A 262 -5.65 15.37 0.61
C PHE A 262 -4.36 14.97 1.30
N THR A 263 -3.49 15.93 1.65
CA THR A 263 -2.24 15.67 2.38
C THR A 263 -2.44 14.80 3.63
N PRO A 264 -3.21 15.21 4.67
CA PRO A 264 -3.40 14.37 5.86
C PRO A 264 -4.06 13.01 5.55
N VAL A 265 -4.94 12.94 4.55
CA VAL A 265 -5.59 11.69 4.12
C VAL A 265 -4.57 10.73 3.52
N VAL A 266 -3.69 11.18 2.62
CA VAL A 266 -2.65 10.33 2.01
C VAL A 266 -1.55 9.98 3.02
N GLN A 267 -1.18 10.91 3.91
CA GLN A 267 -0.30 10.61 5.03
C GLN A 267 -0.89 9.48 5.92
N ARG A 268 -2.20 9.50 6.19
CA ARG A 268 -2.88 8.41 6.91
C ARG A 268 -2.83 7.10 6.12
N ILE A 269 -3.19 7.11 4.83
CA ILE A 269 -3.15 5.92 3.97
C ILE A 269 -1.76 5.27 4.04
N LEU A 270 -0.69 6.04 3.85
CA LEU A 270 0.68 5.53 3.91
C LEU A 270 1.11 5.05 5.32
N LYS A 271 0.53 5.58 6.40
CA LYS A 271 0.81 5.14 7.78
C LYS A 271 0.00 3.90 8.21
N HIS A 272 -1.14 3.59 7.60
CA HIS A 272 -1.95 2.44 8.02
C HIS A 272 -1.56 1.11 7.35
N ASN A 273 -2.13 0.00 7.85
CA ASN A 273 -1.97 -1.33 7.28
C ASN A 273 -2.79 -1.44 5.98
N MET A 274 -2.18 -1.09 4.85
CA MET A 274 -2.85 -1.07 3.56
C MET A 274 -2.60 -2.35 2.76
N ASP A 275 -3.68 -2.97 2.31
CA ASP A 275 -3.63 -3.98 1.24
C ASP A 275 -4.03 -3.30 -0.07
N PHE A 276 -3.05 -2.71 -0.76
CA PHE A 276 -3.28 -2.08 -2.06
C PHE A 276 -3.63 -3.09 -3.18
N GLY A 277 -3.44 -4.39 -2.96
CA GLY A 277 -3.95 -5.43 -3.85
C GLY A 277 -5.47 -5.53 -3.78
N LYS A 278 -6.05 -5.43 -2.57
CA LYS A 278 -7.50 -5.36 -2.34
C LYS A 278 -8.11 -3.98 -2.60
N CYS A 279 -7.32 -2.90 -2.46
CA CYS A 279 -7.79 -1.52 -2.60
C CYS A 279 -7.08 -0.74 -3.74
N PRO A 280 -7.19 -1.18 -5.01
CA PRO A 280 -6.42 -0.60 -6.12
C PRO A 280 -6.74 0.87 -6.41
N ARG A 281 -8.00 1.31 -6.23
CA ARG A 281 -8.38 2.72 -6.42
C ARG A 281 -7.78 3.65 -5.36
N LEU A 282 -7.50 3.14 -4.16
CA LEU A 282 -6.86 3.92 -3.09
C LEU A 282 -5.34 4.06 -3.33
N ARG A 283 -4.73 3.03 -3.94
CA ARG A 283 -3.36 3.12 -4.50
C ARG A 283 -3.31 4.17 -5.61
N LEU A 284 -4.25 4.12 -6.56
CA LEU A 284 -4.32 5.10 -7.65
C LEU A 284 -4.53 6.52 -7.14
N PHE A 285 -5.40 6.74 -6.16
CA PHE A 285 -5.54 8.06 -5.53
C PHE A 285 -4.24 8.56 -4.90
N THR A 286 -3.51 7.68 -4.21
CA THR A 286 -2.18 7.99 -3.67
C THR A 286 -1.19 8.36 -4.79
N GLN A 287 -1.25 7.68 -5.94
CA GLN A 287 -0.40 7.98 -7.10
C GLN A 287 -0.74 9.33 -7.73
N GLU A 288 -2.01 9.60 -7.99
CA GLU A 288 -2.46 10.86 -8.60
C GLU A 288 -2.21 12.06 -7.69
N TYR A 289 -2.32 11.89 -6.38
CA TYR A 289 -1.94 12.92 -5.39
C TYR A 289 -0.44 13.24 -5.46
N ILE A 290 0.44 12.24 -5.50
CA ILE A 290 1.90 12.45 -5.59
C ILE A 290 2.27 13.14 -6.91
N LEU A 291 1.64 12.74 -8.03
CA LEU A 291 1.82 13.41 -9.32
C LEU A 291 1.33 14.86 -9.27
N ALA A 292 0.17 15.13 -8.66
CA ALA A 292 -0.33 16.49 -8.47
C ALA A 292 0.60 17.38 -7.62
N LEU A 293 1.26 16.82 -6.59
CA LEU A 293 2.32 17.53 -5.86
C LEU A 293 3.52 17.86 -6.77
N ASN A 294 3.91 16.93 -7.66
CA ASN A 294 5.01 17.13 -8.60
C ASN A 294 4.69 18.15 -9.71
N GLU A 295 3.41 18.48 -9.94
CA GLU A 295 3.00 19.53 -10.87
C GLU A 295 2.92 20.94 -10.22
N LEU A 296 3.18 21.07 -8.92
CA LEU A 296 3.31 22.36 -8.22
C LEU A 296 4.59 23.10 -8.64
N ASN A 297 4.68 24.41 -8.34
CA ASN A 297 5.73 25.29 -8.87
C ASN A 297 7.17 24.92 -8.47
N ALA A 298 7.36 24.16 -7.39
CA ALA A 298 8.66 23.64 -6.96
C ALA A 298 8.86 22.15 -7.31
N GLY A 299 7.92 21.54 -8.04
CA GLY A 299 7.96 20.17 -8.55
C GLY A 299 8.37 19.13 -7.51
N MET A 300 9.39 18.36 -7.86
CA MET A 300 9.94 17.26 -7.04
C MET A 300 10.37 17.70 -5.63
N GLU A 301 10.75 18.97 -5.43
CA GLU A 301 11.09 19.46 -4.09
C GLU A 301 9.88 19.48 -3.13
N VAL A 302 8.64 19.55 -3.66
CA VAL A 302 7.43 19.37 -2.84
C VAL A 302 7.23 17.90 -2.47
N VAL A 303 7.48 16.98 -3.41
CA VAL A 303 7.42 15.53 -3.16
C VAL A 303 8.48 15.10 -2.14
N LYS A 304 9.72 15.61 -2.24
CA LYS A 304 10.79 15.43 -1.25
C LYS A 304 10.36 15.92 0.14
N LYS A 305 9.80 17.13 0.25
CA LYS A 305 9.26 17.66 1.52
C LYS A 305 8.11 16.80 2.07
N PHE A 306 7.22 16.29 1.22
CA PHE A 306 6.16 15.38 1.63
C PHE A 306 6.73 14.07 2.19
N ILE A 307 7.66 13.42 1.49
CA ILE A 307 8.33 12.20 1.97
C ILE A 307 9.09 12.45 3.27
N HIS A 308 9.80 13.58 3.37
CA HIS A 308 10.50 13.97 4.59
C HIS A 308 9.55 14.20 5.78
N SER A 309 8.35 14.76 5.55
CA SER A 309 7.31 14.88 6.59
C SER A 309 6.74 13.54 7.05
N MET A 310 6.93 12.49 6.25
CA MET A 310 6.46 11.12 6.48
C MET A 310 7.52 10.21 7.10
N HIS A 311 8.80 10.58 6.92
CA HIS A 311 9.92 10.15 7.76
C HIS A 311 9.77 10.83 9.14
N GLY A 312 10.17 12.11 9.25
CA GLY A 312 9.85 13.00 10.37
C GLY A 312 10.57 12.70 11.70
N PRO A 313 10.68 13.69 12.60
CA PRO A 313 11.46 13.56 13.85
C PRO A 313 10.74 12.77 14.96
N THR A 314 9.67 12.05 14.66
CA THR A 314 8.91 11.31 15.68
C THR A 314 9.67 10.09 16.17
N ALA A 315 9.59 9.77 17.46
CA ALA A 315 10.34 8.67 18.10
C ALA A 315 10.10 7.26 17.52
N ASN A 316 9.08 7.09 16.66
CA ASN A 316 8.77 5.86 15.93
C ASN A 316 9.03 5.98 14.41
N CYS A 317 9.89 6.92 13.98
CA CYS A 317 10.46 6.91 12.64
C CYS A 317 11.56 5.84 12.56
N PRO A 318 11.61 5.00 11.52
CA PRO A 318 10.69 4.97 10.38
C PRO A 318 9.36 4.31 10.74
N HIS A 319 8.23 4.98 10.43
CA HIS A 319 6.92 4.38 10.67
C HIS A 319 6.79 3.13 9.77
N PRO A 320 6.58 1.92 10.33
CA PRO A 320 6.93 0.65 9.66
C PRO A 320 6.10 0.34 8.41
N ARG A 321 5.02 1.09 8.16
CA ARG A 321 4.16 0.95 6.98
C ARG A 321 4.46 1.95 5.85
N VAL A 322 5.11 3.07 6.15
CA VAL A 322 5.30 4.17 5.18
C VAL A 322 6.17 3.73 4.02
N LEU A 323 7.33 3.13 4.30
CA LEU A 323 8.24 2.65 3.26
C LEU A 323 7.62 1.53 2.40
N PRO A 324 7.08 0.41 2.96
CA PRO A 324 6.40 -0.60 2.14
C PRO A 324 5.26 -0.06 1.29
N ASN A 325 4.46 0.86 1.84
CA ASN A 325 3.34 1.47 1.11
C ASN A 325 3.82 2.39 -0.01
N LEU A 326 4.86 3.21 0.22
CA LEU A 326 5.47 4.06 -0.81
C LEU A 326 6.11 3.21 -1.93
N VAL A 327 6.86 2.16 -1.59
CA VAL A 327 7.43 1.25 -2.59
C VAL A 327 6.33 0.57 -3.41
N ALA A 328 5.27 0.06 -2.78
CA ALA A 328 4.13 -0.54 -3.51
C ALA A 328 3.41 0.45 -4.44
N VAL A 329 3.35 1.73 -4.07
CA VAL A 329 2.85 2.84 -4.91
C VAL A 329 3.79 3.10 -6.10
N CYS A 330 5.10 3.17 -5.87
CA CYS A 330 6.11 3.39 -6.91
C CYS A 330 6.14 2.24 -7.92
N LEU A 331 6.24 0.99 -7.45
CA LEU A 331 6.28 -0.19 -8.31
C LEU A 331 5.05 -0.25 -9.20
N ALA A 332 3.85 -0.07 -8.64
CA ALA A 332 2.62 -0.09 -9.43
C ALA A 332 2.54 1.04 -10.47
N ALA A 333 3.10 2.22 -10.18
CA ALA A 333 3.14 3.33 -11.13
C ALA A 333 4.12 3.03 -12.27
N ILE A 334 5.32 2.54 -11.94
CA ILE A 334 6.33 2.12 -12.92
C ILE A 334 5.78 1.00 -13.80
N TYR A 335 5.12 -0.02 -13.24
CA TYR A 335 4.43 -1.06 -14.02
C TYR A 335 3.39 -0.48 -14.99
N SER A 336 2.61 0.52 -14.58
CA SER A 336 1.59 1.14 -15.45
C SER A 336 2.19 1.88 -16.65
N CYS A 337 3.42 2.42 -16.54
CA CYS A 337 4.13 3.02 -17.68
C CYS A 337 4.43 2.02 -18.80
N TYR A 338 4.56 0.73 -18.47
CA TYR A 338 4.88 -0.35 -19.43
C TYR A 338 3.69 -1.26 -19.75
N GLU A 339 2.48 -0.96 -19.24
CA GLU A 339 1.33 -1.88 -19.35
C GLU A 339 0.97 -2.22 -20.82
N GLU A 340 1.09 -1.25 -21.74
CA GLU A 340 0.86 -1.50 -23.17
C GLU A 340 1.87 -2.48 -23.78
N PHE A 341 3.15 -2.36 -23.42
CA PHE A 341 4.23 -3.25 -23.86
C PHE A 341 4.10 -4.66 -23.28
N ILE A 342 3.76 -4.77 -22.00
CA ILE A 342 3.50 -6.05 -21.32
C ILE A 342 2.31 -6.75 -22.01
N ASN A 343 1.19 -6.03 -22.20
CA ASN A 343 0.00 -6.57 -22.83
C ASN A 343 0.22 -6.91 -24.33
N SER A 344 1.12 -6.22 -25.04
CA SER A 344 1.44 -6.55 -26.45
C SER A 344 2.20 -7.88 -26.55
N ARG A 345 3.13 -8.17 -25.62
CA ARG A 345 3.83 -9.46 -25.55
C ARG A 345 2.91 -10.60 -25.10
N ASP A 346 2.04 -10.35 -24.13
CA ASP A 346 1.08 -11.33 -23.59
C ASP A 346 -0.06 -11.68 -24.58
N ASN A 347 -0.15 -11.00 -25.73
CA ASN A 347 -1.11 -11.34 -26.78
C ASN A 347 -0.71 -12.55 -27.67
N SER A 348 0.46 -13.17 -27.40
CA SER A 348 0.75 -14.53 -27.87
C SER A 348 -0.36 -15.51 -27.40
N PRO A 349 -0.87 -16.40 -28.27
CA PRO A 349 -2.11 -17.14 -27.99
C PRO A 349 -2.04 -18.16 -26.83
N SER A 350 -0.87 -18.43 -26.24
CA SER A 350 -0.65 -19.52 -25.29
C SER A 350 -0.86 -19.20 -23.80
N LEU A 351 -1.16 -17.95 -23.40
CA LEU A 351 -1.28 -17.56 -21.98
C LEU A 351 -2.57 -16.86 -21.56
N LYS A 352 -3.51 -16.61 -22.49
CA LYS A 352 -4.81 -15.98 -22.17
C LYS A 352 -5.66 -16.80 -21.20
N GLU A 353 -5.46 -18.12 -21.15
CA GLU A 353 -6.20 -19.03 -20.26
C GLU A 353 -5.81 -18.88 -18.78
N ILE A 354 -4.58 -18.46 -18.47
CA ILE A 354 -4.11 -18.30 -17.08
C ILE A 354 -4.59 -16.98 -16.47
N ARG A 355 -4.63 -15.89 -17.26
CA ARG A 355 -5.09 -14.56 -16.79
C ARG A 355 -6.59 -14.51 -16.50
N ASN A 356 -7.39 -15.34 -17.18
CA ASN A 356 -8.85 -15.39 -17.01
C ASN A 356 -9.30 -16.02 -15.66
N GLY A 357 -8.40 -16.64 -14.89
CA GLY A 357 -8.72 -17.18 -13.56
C GLY A 357 -9.05 -16.15 -12.48
N CYS A 358 -8.80 -14.85 -12.73
CA CYS A 358 -9.10 -13.74 -11.81
C CYS A 358 -10.19 -12.78 -12.32
N GLN A 359 -10.95 -13.16 -13.35
CA GLN A 359 -11.97 -12.29 -13.95
C GLN A 359 -13.34 -12.99 -13.93
N GLN A 360 -14.15 -12.69 -12.91
CA GLN A 360 -15.58 -12.93 -12.99
C GLN A 360 -16.14 -12.12 -14.17
N GLN A 361 -16.83 -12.81 -15.07
CA GLN A 361 -17.40 -12.20 -16.28
C GLN A 361 -18.46 -11.17 -15.90
N CYS A 362 -18.16 -9.89 -16.12
CA CYS A 362 -19.18 -8.91 -16.47
C CYS A 362 -19.14 -8.74 -17.99
N ASP A 363 -20.22 -9.12 -18.67
CA ASP A 363 -20.33 -9.08 -20.13
C ASP A 363 -20.09 -7.67 -20.68
N ARG A 364 -18.96 -7.47 -21.38
CA ARG A 364 -18.75 -6.33 -22.26
C ARG A 364 -19.42 -6.59 -23.60
N LYS A 365 -20.54 -5.92 -23.87
CA LYS A 365 -21.03 -5.75 -25.24
C LYS A 365 -20.07 -4.83 -26.03
N PRO A 366 -19.75 -5.13 -27.31
CA PRO A 366 -18.85 -4.31 -28.11
C PRO A 366 -19.54 -3.05 -28.68
N ASN A 367 -18.76 -2.00 -28.90
CA ASN A 367 -19.19 -0.76 -29.56
C ASN A 367 -19.35 -0.93 -31.07
N ILE A 368 -20.49 -0.48 -31.63
CA ILE A 368 -20.71 -0.25 -33.07
C ILE A 368 -21.50 1.08 -33.21
N PRO A 369 -21.22 1.95 -34.21
CA PRO A 369 -21.54 3.38 -34.12
C PRO A 369 -22.97 3.78 -34.54
N LEU A 370 -23.34 5.00 -34.14
CA LEU A 370 -24.64 5.66 -34.34
C LEU A 370 -25.12 5.76 -35.79
N ARG A 371 -26.37 5.31 -36.06
CA ARG A 371 -27.35 6.06 -36.89
C ARG A 371 -28.80 5.54 -36.81
N LEU A 372 -29.68 6.45 -36.35
CA LEU A 372 -31.08 6.73 -36.75
C LEU A 372 -32.18 5.63 -36.73
N LEU A 373 -33.13 5.85 -35.79
CA LEU A 373 -34.60 5.92 -35.94
C LEU A 373 -35.50 4.65 -35.96
N HIS A 374 -36.51 4.74 -35.07
CA HIS A 374 -37.91 4.27 -35.13
C HIS A 374 -38.41 3.02 -34.35
N THR A 375 -39.20 3.34 -33.31
CA THR A 375 -40.50 2.76 -32.89
C THR A 375 -40.65 1.33 -32.33
N ASN A 376 -40.69 1.28 -30.99
CA ASN A 376 -41.78 0.72 -30.15
C ASN A 376 -42.07 -0.82 -30.11
N PRO A 377 -42.84 -1.33 -29.11
CA PRO A 377 -42.36 -2.47 -28.30
C PRO A 377 -43.27 -3.72 -28.36
N ASP A 378 -42.83 -4.86 -27.77
CA ASP A 378 -43.61 -5.64 -26.79
C ASP A 378 -42.93 -6.94 -26.27
N LEU A 379 -43.48 -7.48 -25.17
CA LEU A 379 -43.50 -8.91 -24.69
C LEU A 379 -42.29 -9.58 -23.97
N VAL A 380 -42.38 -9.61 -22.63
CA VAL A 380 -42.67 -10.78 -21.75
C VAL A 380 -41.72 -12.02 -21.68
N SER A 381 -41.17 -12.21 -20.45
CA SER A 381 -40.95 -13.44 -19.63
C SER A 381 -40.34 -14.75 -20.18
N GLN A 382 -39.36 -15.32 -19.46
CA GLN A 382 -39.58 -16.51 -18.59
C GLN A 382 -38.39 -16.86 -17.65
N GLU A 383 -38.70 -17.44 -16.49
CA GLU A 383 -37.74 -18.03 -15.52
C GLU A 383 -37.54 -19.53 -15.79
N VAL A 384 -36.34 -20.08 -15.50
CA VAL A 384 -36.16 -21.51 -15.14
C VAL A 384 -35.04 -21.67 -14.10
N THR A 385 -35.29 -22.51 -13.10
CA THR A 385 -34.42 -22.82 -11.95
C THR A 385 -33.48 -24.02 -12.16
N SER A 386 -32.26 -23.96 -11.60
CA SER A 386 -31.49 -25.09 -11.00
C SER A 386 -30.08 -24.60 -10.64
N ALA A 387 -29.28 -25.20 -9.75
CA ALA A 387 -29.45 -26.02 -8.55
C ALA A 387 -28.02 -26.30 -8.03
N ASP A 388 -27.76 -25.99 -6.76
CA ASP A 388 -26.76 -26.58 -5.85
C ASP A 388 -25.32 -26.89 -6.35
N SER A 389 -24.31 -26.18 -5.81
CA SER A 389 -22.94 -26.71 -5.71
C SER A 389 -22.24 -26.27 -4.42
N ARG A 390 -21.50 -27.19 -3.79
CA ARG A 390 -21.01 -27.08 -2.42
C ARG A 390 -19.66 -26.39 -2.35
N HIS A 391 -19.60 -25.24 -1.67
CA HIS A 391 -18.32 -24.58 -1.37
C HIS A 391 -17.56 -25.31 -0.26
N LYS A 392 -16.37 -25.84 -0.57
CA LYS A 392 -15.36 -26.19 0.46
C LYS A 392 -14.49 -24.97 0.74
N THR A 393 -14.64 -24.43 1.95
CA THR A 393 -13.80 -23.35 2.46
C THR A 393 -12.43 -23.92 2.86
N VAL A 394 -11.34 -23.40 2.30
CA VAL A 394 -9.98 -23.67 2.79
C VAL A 394 -9.47 -22.41 3.50
N ILE A 395 -9.37 -22.52 4.83
CA ILE A 395 -8.74 -21.51 5.68
C ILE A 395 -7.23 -21.79 5.64
N VAL A 396 -6.42 -20.80 5.26
CA VAL A 396 -4.97 -20.86 5.43
C VAL A 396 -4.56 -19.85 6.49
N THR A 397 -4.35 -20.34 7.71
CA THR A 397 -3.70 -19.62 8.79
C THR A 397 -2.19 -19.55 8.55
N SER A 398 -1.60 -18.37 8.74
CA SER A 398 -0.15 -18.20 8.74
C SER A 398 0.51 -19.04 9.84
N ASN A 399 1.75 -19.51 9.60
CA ASN A 399 2.81 -19.54 10.62
C ASN A 399 4.20 -19.72 9.98
N GLU A 400 5.15 -19.03 10.59
CA GLU A 400 6.60 -19.27 10.72
C GLU A 400 7.28 -20.29 9.78
N VAL A 401 8.21 -19.80 8.94
CA VAL A 401 9.18 -20.63 8.23
C VAL A 401 10.40 -20.84 9.11
N HIS A 402 10.49 -22.01 9.73
CA HIS A 402 11.75 -22.52 10.29
C HIS A 402 12.74 -22.84 9.16
N VAL A 403 14.00 -22.42 9.33
CA VAL A 403 15.10 -22.81 8.42
C VAL A 403 15.68 -24.14 8.90
N GLU A 404 15.36 -25.22 8.20
CA GLU A 404 15.96 -26.53 8.44
C GLU A 404 17.17 -26.76 7.52
N VAL A 405 18.29 -27.18 8.11
CA VAL A 405 19.59 -27.31 7.42
C VAL A 405 19.80 -28.76 7.02
N GLU A 406 19.53 -29.11 5.77
CA GLU A 406 19.85 -30.45 5.26
C GLU A 406 21.36 -30.65 5.06
N ARG A 407 21.87 -31.73 5.66
CA ARG A 407 23.24 -32.22 5.45
C ARG A 407 23.28 -33.09 4.19
N ASN A 408 24.14 -32.73 3.24
CA ASN A 408 24.48 -33.62 2.12
C ASN A 408 25.17 -34.90 2.63
N ASN A 409 24.64 -36.06 2.23
CA ASN A 409 25.36 -37.33 2.22
C ASN A 409 25.38 -37.87 0.78
N THR A 410 26.55 -37.86 0.15
CA THR A 410 26.82 -38.54 -1.12
C THR A 410 26.80 -40.07 -0.95
N VAL A 411 26.14 -40.79 -1.87
CA VAL A 411 26.60 -42.06 -2.47
C VAL A 411 25.63 -42.50 -3.59
N ASN A 412 26.17 -43.18 -4.62
CA ASN A 412 25.49 -43.80 -5.78
C ASN A 412 25.03 -42.90 -6.94
N GLN A 413 25.96 -42.62 -7.86
CA GLN A 413 25.63 -42.48 -9.28
C GLN A 413 25.19 -43.83 -9.87
N LYS A 414 24.08 -43.88 -10.61
CA LYS A 414 23.95 -44.77 -11.77
C LYS A 414 22.86 -44.33 -12.76
N LEU A 415 23.28 -44.12 -14.01
CA LEU A 415 22.51 -43.94 -15.26
C LEU A 415 21.02 -43.55 -15.18
N LYS A 416 20.70 -42.36 -15.68
CA LYS A 416 19.52 -42.14 -16.55
C LYS A 416 19.82 -41.05 -17.58
N ALA A 417 19.48 -41.31 -18.84
CA ALA A 417 19.58 -40.35 -19.93
C ALA A 417 18.32 -39.48 -20.04
N ASN A 418 18.47 -38.28 -20.62
CA ASN A 418 17.44 -37.34 -21.05
C ASN A 418 16.12 -37.29 -20.27
N THR A 419 16.02 -36.28 -19.41
CA THR A 419 14.78 -35.52 -19.22
C THR A 419 15.14 -34.05 -19.40
N GLY A 420 14.34 -33.28 -20.14
CA GLY A 420 14.66 -31.88 -20.43
C GLY A 420 14.65 -31.05 -19.16
N ASN A 421 15.60 -30.12 -19.03
CA ASN A 421 15.52 -29.09 -17.99
C ASN A 421 14.41 -28.11 -18.38
N ASP A 422 13.23 -28.25 -17.74
CA ASP A 422 12.21 -27.19 -17.67
C ASP A 422 12.67 -26.05 -16.73
N SER A 423 13.91 -25.58 -16.91
CA SER A 423 14.45 -24.40 -16.25
C SER A 423 13.98 -23.16 -17.00
N GLU A 424 13.11 -22.38 -16.36
CA GLU A 424 12.71 -21.04 -16.80
C GLU A 424 13.96 -20.23 -17.22
N PRO A 425 14.01 -19.64 -18.44
CA PRO A 425 15.21 -18.97 -18.93
C PRO A 425 15.60 -17.77 -18.05
N ASN A 426 16.91 -17.52 -17.92
CA ASN A 426 17.43 -16.42 -17.11
C ASN A 426 16.86 -15.07 -17.57
N LEU A 427 16.85 -14.08 -16.69
CA LEU A 427 16.27 -12.77 -16.99
C LEU A 427 17.04 -12.06 -18.10
N ILE A 428 18.38 -12.12 -18.07
CA ILE A 428 19.24 -11.56 -19.11
C ILE A 428 19.05 -12.32 -20.44
N ASP A 429 18.96 -13.65 -20.41
CA ASP A 429 18.67 -14.46 -21.61
C ASP A 429 17.31 -14.08 -22.22
N CYS A 430 16.28 -13.83 -21.40
CA CYS A 430 14.98 -13.34 -21.88
C CYS A 430 15.07 -11.97 -22.57
N LEU A 431 15.97 -11.09 -22.10
CA LEU A 431 16.11 -9.72 -22.60
C LEU A 431 16.98 -9.67 -23.86
N LEU A 432 18.01 -10.53 -23.96
CA LEU A 432 18.94 -10.59 -25.09
C LEU A 432 18.42 -11.44 -26.27
N ILE A 433 17.79 -12.60 -25.99
CA ILE A 433 17.44 -13.60 -27.00
C ILE A 433 16.06 -13.36 -27.60
N SER A 434 15.14 -12.67 -26.90
CA SER A 434 13.81 -12.42 -27.42
C SER A 434 13.87 -11.38 -28.56
N PRO A 435 13.53 -11.73 -29.82
CA PRO A 435 13.62 -10.80 -30.94
C PRO A 435 12.69 -9.58 -30.78
N ALA A 436 11.72 -9.66 -29.87
CA ALA A 436 10.84 -8.56 -29.48
C ALA A 436 11.49 -7.57 -28.47
N CYS A 437 12.52 -7.94 -27.71
CA CYS A 437 13.23 -7.00 -26.83
C CYS A 437 14.44 -6.37 -27.53
N SER A 438 15.24 -7.16 -28.26
CA SER A 438 16.49 -6.68 -28.89
C SER A 438 16.27 -5.75 -30.10
N THR A 439 15.01 -5.50 -30.52
CA THR A 439 14.65 -4.61 -31.64
C THR A 439 13.56 -3.60 -31.33
N MET A 440 12.95 -3.60 -30.14
CA MET A 440 11.98 -2.58 -29.75
C MET A 440 12.69 -1.43 -29.03
N SER A 441 12.82 -0.29 -29.70
CA SER A 441 13.01 0.99 -29.04
C SER A 441 11.76 1.29 -28.21
N ILE A 442 11.86 1.14 -26.88
CA ILE A 442 10.74 1.41 -25.97
C ILE A 442 10.59 2.93 -25.83
N GLU A 443 9.75 3.50 -26.69
CA GLU A 443 9.33 4.90 -26.62
C GLU A 443 8.09 5.01 -25.74
N LEU A 444 8.24 5.62 -24.56
CA LEU A 444 7.13 5.88 -23.65
C LEU A 444 6.35 7.13 -24.11
N SER A 445 5.06 7.19 -23.77
CA SER A 445 4.31 8.43 -23.98
C SER A 445 4.80 9.54 -23.03
N PRO A 446 4.70 10.83 -23.37
CA PRO A 446 5.10 11.93 -22.49
C PRO A 446 4.36 11.98 -21.14
N GLN A 447 3.25 11.25 -21.01
CA GLN A 447 2.61 11.03 -19.72
C GLN A 447 3.31 9.92 -18.93
N ALA A 448 3.61 8.79 -19.57
CA ALA A 448 4.32 7.67 -18.95
C ALA A 448 5.76 8.04 -18.54
N GLU A 449 6.45 8.87 -19.33
CA GLU A 449 7.77 9.43 -18.98
C GLU A 449 7.71 10.25 -17.68
N ARG A 450 6.82 11.26 -17.60
CA ARG A 450 6.64 12.08 -16.40
C ARG A 450 6.24 11.28 -15.15
N VAL A 451 5.49 10.19 -15.32
CA VAL A 451 5.18 9.25 -14.24
C VAL A 451 6.42 8.46 -13.85
N LEU A 452 7.15 7.91 -14.81
CA LEU A 452 8.38 7.14 -14.58
C LEU A 452 9.44 7.96 -13.84
N GLU A 453 9.75 9.16 -14.34
CA GLU A 453 10.68 10.11 -13.72
C GLU A 453 10.31 10.38 -12.26
N CYS A 454 9.04 10.71 -12.00
CA CYS A 454 8.54 10.99 -10.66
C CYS A 454 8.76 9.81 -9.70
N TYR A 455 8.36 8.59 -10.10
CA TYR A 455 8.43 7.44 -9.19
C TYR A 455 9.82 6.80 -9.07
N VAL A 456 10.68 6.91 -10.08
CA VAL A 456 12.08 6.50 -9.97
C VAL A 456 12.85 7.48 -9.07
N GLU A 457 12.62 8.79 -9.21
CA GLU A 457 13.21 9.79 -8.31
C GLU A 457 12.74 9.60 -6.85
N ILE A 458 11.48 9.19 -6.62
CA ILE A 458 11.03 8.77 -5.28
C ILE A 458 11.85 7.57 -4.77
N LEU A 459 12.11 6.54 -5.58
CA LEU A 459 12.96 5.41 -5.17
C LEU A 459 14.39 5.87 -4.81
N LYS A 460 14.97 6.86 -5.52
CA LYS A 460 16.25 7.48 -5.15
C LYS A 460 16.18 8.20 -3.79
N ILE A 461 15.15 9.02 -3.59
CA ILE A 461 14.91 9.72 -2.32
C ILE A 461 14.79 8.71 -1.16
N LEU A 462 14.10 7.58 -1.38
CA LEU A 462 13.99 6.51 -0.38
C LEU A 462 15.32 5.80 -0.09
N SER A 463 16.24 5.68 -1.07
CA SER A 463 17.54 5.03 -0.89
C SER A 463 18.59 5.91 -0.21
N ASP A 464 18.38 7.23 -0.17
CA ASP A 464 19.23 8.17 0.57
C ASP A 464 19.03 8.08 2.10
N TYR A 465 17.88 7.61 2.58
CA TYR A 465 17.62 7.41 4.02
C TYR A 465 18.31 6.14 4.54
N ASP A 466 19.33 6.30 5.39
CA ASP A 466 20.12 5.20 5.97
C ASP A 466 19.27 4.17 6.74
N ASP A 467 18.20 4.59 7.41
CA ASP A 467 17.30 3.73 8.18
C ASP A 467 16.27 2.99 7.30
N TRP A 468 15.89 3.56 6.16
CA TRP A 468 15.04 2.88 5.16
C TRP A 468 15.82 1.93 4.25
N ARG A 469 17.10 2.16 3.99
CA ARG A 469 17.88 1.42 2.99
C ARG A 469 17.83 -0.12 3.13
N PRO A 470 17.92 -0.75 4.31
CA PRO A 470 17.80 -2.21 4.46
C PRO A 470 16.42 -2.76 4.06
N ALA A 471 15.37 -2.09 4.50
CA ALA A 471 14.00 -2.49 4.19
C ALA A 471 13.68 -2.23 2.70
N LEU A 472 14.19 -1.15 2.11
CA LEU A 472 14.08 -0.88 0.67
C LEU A 472 14.82 -1.94 -0.16
N ALA A 473 16.05 -2.30 0.23
CA ALA A 473 16.83 -3.36 -0.39
C ALA A 473 16.08 -4.70 -0.38
N SER A 474 15.48 -5.07 0.76
CA SER A 474 14.63 -6.26 0.88
C SER A 474 13.34 -6.19 0.04
N LEU A 475 12.74 -5.00 -0.14
CA LEU A 475 11.53 -4.83 -0.95
C LEU A 475 11.83 -4.83 -2.46
N LEU A 476 13.07 -4.56 -2.86
CA LEU A 476 13.56 -4.65 -4.24
C LEU A 476 14.23 -6.01 -4.56
N GLN A 477 13.93 -7.05 -3.78
CA GLN A 477 14.40 -8.42 -3.99
C GLN A 477 13.24 -9.45 -3.88
N PRO A 478 13.00 -10.32 -4.88
CA PRO A 478 13.62 -10.34 -6.21
C PRO A 478 13.30 -9.06 -6.99
N ILE A 479 14.02 -8.83 -8.11
CA ILE A 479 13.84 -7.66 -8.99
C ILE A 479 12.34 -7.47 -9.32
N PRO A 480 11.66 -6.44 -8.80
CA PRO A 480 10.20 -6.34 -8.84
C PRO A 480 9.72 -5.43 -9.99
N PHE A 481 10.34 -5.56 -11.16
CA PHE A 481 10.09 -4.69 -12.32
C PHE A 481 9.77 -5.54 -13.57
N PRO A 482 8.95 -5.04 -14.51
CA PRO A 482 8.68 -5.74 -15.74
C PRO A 482 9.95 -5.83 -16.60
N LYS A 483 10.06 -6.88 -17.42
CA LYS A 483 11.21 -7.10 -18.33
C LYS A 483 11.37 -5.91 -19.30
N GLU A 484 10.25 -5.32 -19.68
CA GLU A 484 10.11 -4.12 -20.50
C GLU A 484 10.84 -2.91 -19.86
N ALA A 485 10.68 -2.69 -18.55
CA ALA A 485 11.42 -1.64 -17.84
C ALA A 485 12.92 -1.95 -17.81
N LEU A 486 13.29 -3.20 -17.58
CA LEU A 486 14.69 -3.64 -17.53
C LEU A 486 15.40 -3.63 -18.90
N ALA A 487 14.65 -3.55 -20.00
CA ALA A 487 15.14 -3.31 -21.36
C ALA A 487 15.21 -1.80 -21.72
N HIS A 488 14.57 -0.93 -20.93
CA HIS A 488 14.55 0.51 -21.19
C HIS A 488 15.78 1.19 -20.58
N GLU A 489 16.71 1.64 -21.42
CA GLU A 489 17.98 2.26 -21.03
C GLU A 489 17.80 3.40 -20.03
N THR A 490 16.87 4.33 -20.29
CA THR A 490 16.58 5.45 -19.39
C THR A 490 16.15 4.98 -18.00
N PHE A 491 15.34 3.91 -17.91
CA PHE A 491 14.90 3.39 -16.62
C PHE A 491 16.06 2.75 -15.85
N THR A 492 16.87 1.90 -16.50
CA THR A 492 17.98 1.21 -15.84
C THR A 492 19.05 2.21 -15.40
N LYS A 493 19.36 3.21 -16.24
CA LYS A 493 20.26 4.32 -15.93
C LYS A 493 19.80 5.14 -14.72
N GLU A 494 18.52 5.49 -14.63
CA GLU A 494 18.00 6.25 -13.50
C GLU A 494 17.90 5.40 -12.21
N LEU A 495 17.54 4.12 -12.33
CA LEU A 495 17.46 3.20 -11.19
C LEU A 495 18.85 2.87 -10.62
N LYS A 496 19.90 2.94 -11.44
CA LYS A 496 21.30 2.70 -11.08
C LYS A 496 21.73 3.39 -9.78
N TYR A 497 21.28 4.62 -9.53
CA TYR A 497 21.55 5.37 -8.30
C TYR A 497 21.10 4.61 -7.04
N VAL A 498 19.92 3.99 -7.08
CA VAL A 498 19.38 3.18 -5.97
C VAL A 498 20.29 1.98 -5.70
N ILE A 499 20.75 1.33 -6.77
CA ILE A 499 21.64 0.16 -6.67
C ILE A 499 23.05 0.57 -6.22
N GLN A 500 23.53 1.76 -6.62
CA GLN A 500 24.76 2.35 -6.11
C GLN A 500 24.67 2.61 -4.60
N ARG A 501 23.55 3.17 -4.10
CA ARG A 501 23.33 3.33 -2.65
C ARG A 501 23.37 2.00 -1.90
N PHE A 502 22.87 0.91 -2.51
CA PHE A 502 23.00 -0.42 -1.93
C PHE A 502 24.44 -0.94 -1.96
N ALA A 503 25.20 -0.64 -3.02
CA ALA A 503 26.61 -1.02 -3.14
C ALA A 503 27.57 -0.19 -2.24
N GLU A 504 27.13 0.98 -1.77
CA GLU A 504 27.88 1.88 -0.87
C GLU A 504 27.58 1.65 0.62
N ASP A 505 26.60 0.82 0.96
CA ASP A 505 26.21 0.58 2.34
C ASP A 505 27.28 -0.24 3.12
N PRO A 506 27.36 -0.14 4.46
CA PRO A 506 28.22 -1.03 5.24
C PRO A 506 27.56 -2.36 5.65
N ARG A 507 26.22 -2.51 5.56
CA ARG A 507 25.49 -3.64 6.17
C ARG A 507 25.32 -4.84 5.24
N GLN A 508 25.61 -6.03 5.77
CA GLN A 508 25.48 -7.29 5.02
C GLN A 508 24.07 -7.55 4.47
N GLU A 509 23.02 -7.16 5.21
CA GLU A 509 21.63 -7.34 4.80
C GLU A 509 21.23 -6.54 3.55
N VAL A 510 21.86 -5.37 3.34
CA VAL A 510 21.69 -4.59 2.10
C VAL A 510 22.37 -5.31 0.94
N HIS A 511 23.61 -5.77 1.10
CA HIS A 511 24.35 -6.44 0.02
C HIS A 511 23.75 -7.78 -0.41
N SER A 512 23.02 -8.48 0.47
CA SER A 512 22.27 -9.66 0.05
C SER A 512 21.21 -9.37 -1.01
N CYS A 513 20.73 -8.11 -1.16
CA CYS A 513 19.80 -7.75 -2.22
C CYS A 513 20.47 -7.72 -3.61
N LEU A 514 21.75 -7.37 -3.68
CA LEU A 514 22.50 -7.25 -4.94
C LEU A 514 22.67 -8.61 -5.61
N LEU A 515 22.89 -9.64 -4.79
CA LEU A 515 23.03 -11.03 -5.22
C LEU A 515 21.68 -11.63 -5.62
N SER A 516 21.72 -12.71 -6.41
CA SER A 516 20.52 -13.44 -6.79
C SER A 516 19.91 -14.22 -5.63
N VAL A 517 18.58 -14.26 -5.59
CA VAL A 517 17.80 -14.95 -4.53
C VAL A 517 18.02 -16.47 -4.55
N ARG A 518 18.32 -17.03 -5.73
CA ARG A 518 18.53 -18.46 -5.98
C ARG A 518 19.60 -18.63 -7.05
N ALA A 519 20.33 -19.74 -7.01
CA ALA A 519 21.21 -20.14 -8.10
C ALA A 519 20.41 -20.28 -9.42
N GLY A 520 20.97 -19.81 -10.54
CA GLY A 520 20.28 -19.84 -11.84
C GLY A 520 19.12 -18.85 -11.97
N LYS A 521 19.10 -17.76 -11.20
CA LYS A 521 18.32 -16.54 -11.52
C LYS A 521 19.23 -15.32 -11.44
N ASP A 522 18.96 -14.30 -12.24
CA ASP A 522 19.69 -13.04 -12.20
C ASP A 522 19.21 -12.16 -11.04
N GLY A 523 20.16 -11.51 -10.38
CA GLY A 523 19.95 -10.37 -9.47
C GLY A 523 20.53 -9.09 -10.07
N TRP A 524 20.53 -8.01 -9.26
CA TRP A 524 21.09 -6.72 -9.66
C TRP A 524 22.56 -6.81 -10.09
N PHE A 525 23.32 -7.68 -9.41
CA PHE A 525 24.72 -7.98 -9.72
C PHE A 525 24.94 -8.50 -11.15
N GLN A 526 24.06 -9.36 -11.64
CA GLN A 526 24.13 -9.85 -13.02
C GLN A 526 23.70 -8.76 -14.02
N LEU A 527 22.65 -8.01 -13.71
CA LEU A 527 22.06 -7.00 -14.60
C LEU A 527 23.03 -5.86 -14.95
N TYR A 528 23.78 -5.35 -13.95
CA TYR A 528 24.77 -4.27 -14.10
C TYR A 528 26.22 -4.76 -14.30
N SER A 529 26.46 -6.07 -14.41
CA SER A 529 27.80 -6.57 -14.76
C SER A 529 28.17 -6.25 -16.22
N PRO A 530 29.46 -6.09 -16.58
CA PRO A 530 29.89 -5.96 -17.97
C PRO A 530 29.27 -7.02 -18.89
N GLY A 531 28.60 -6.57 -19.96
CA GLY A 531 27.82 -7.41 -20.89
C GLY A 531 26.37 -7.67 -20.45
N GLY A 532 25.96 -7.20 -19.27
CA GLY A 532 24.56 -7.15 -18.83
C GLY A 532 23.84 -5.91 -19.38
N VAL A 533 22.52 -6.03 -19.54
CA VAL A 533 21.67 -5.04 -20.23
C VAL A 533 21.57 -3.66 -19.56
N ALA A 534 21.98 -3.54 -18.29
CA ALA A 534 21.95 -2.28 -17.54
C ALA A 534 23.36 -1.69 -17.30
N CYS A 535 24.41 -2.29 -17.86
CA CYS A 535 25.79 -1.83 -17.68
C CYS A 535 26.13 -0.67 -18.64
N ASP A 536 25.87 0.57 -18.20
CA ASP A 536 26.10 1.80 -18.97
C ASP A 536 27.44 2.52 -18.67
N ASP A 537 28.25 2.01 -17.74
CA ASP A 537 29.42 2.69 -17.15
C ASP A 537 30.73 1.91 -17.24
N ASP A 538 30.87 1.10 -18.28
CA ASP A 538 32.06 0.26 -18.46
C ASP A 538 32.36 -0.72 -17.30
N GLY A 539 31.44 -0.87 -16.34
CA GLY A 539 31.52 -1.78 -15.18
C GLY A 539 31.91 -1.12 -13.85
N GLU A 540 31.86 0.21 -13.73
CA GLU A 540 32.19 0.92 -12.48
C GLU A 540 31.29 0.51 -11.31
N LEU A 541 29.96 0.53 -11.50
CA LEU A 541 29.03 0.09 -10.45
C LEU A 541 29.25 -1.38 -10.06
N PHE A 542 29.48 -2.26 -11.04
CA PHE A 542 29.81 -3.66 -10.79
C PHE A 542 31.08 -3.81 -9.93
N ALA A 543 32.12 -3.00 -10.19
CA ALA A 543 33.31 -2.99 -9.36
C ALA A 543 33.03 -2.53 -7.93
N SER A 544 32.16 -1.53 -7.73
CA SER A 544 31.72 -1.12 -6.39
C SER A 544 30.98 -2.25 -5.67
N MET A 545 30.04 -2.94 -6.34
CA MET A 545 29.33 -4.09 -5.78
C MET A 545 30.30 -5.21 -5.36
N VAL A 546 31.27 -5.56 -6.20
CA VAL A 546 32.27 -6.60 -5.87
C VAL A 546 33.13 -6.19 -4.68
N ARG A 547 33.64 -4.95 -4.67
CA ARG A 547 34.45 -4.40 -3.57
C ARG A 547 33.76 -4.60 -2.23
N VAL A 548 32.50 -4.20 -2.14
CA VAL A 548 31.76 -4.16 -0.88
C VAL A 548 31.24 -5.54 -0.48
N CYS A 549 30.75 -6.36 -1.43
CA CYS A 549 30.47 -7.78 -1.19
C CYS A 549 31.69 -8.54 -0.66
N ASN A 550 32.90 -8.27 -1.17
CA ASN A 550 34.13 -8.89 -0.68
C ASN A 550 34.51 -8.37 0.71
N ASN A 551 34.55 -7.04 0.89
CA ASN A 551 34.93 -6.40 2.16
C ASN A 551 34.02 -6.82 3.31
N VAL A 552 32.71 -6.94 3.12
CA VAL A 552 31.79 -7.40 4.18
C VAL A 552 32.08 -8.86 4.58
N HIS A 553 32.38 -9.75 3.64
CA HIS A 553 32.71 -11.14 3.98
C HIS A 553 34.04 -11.26 4.76
N ILE A 554 35.02 -10.40 4.43
CA ILE A 554 36.31 -10.28 5.11
C ILE A 554 36.13 -9.69 6.52
N LEU A 555 35.47 -8.53 6.65
CA LEU A 555 35.25 -7.83 7.93
C LEU A 555 34.44 -8.66 8.94
N MET A 556 33.49 -9.48 8.45
CA MET A 556 32.72 -10.41 9.30
C MET A 556 33.50 -11.66 9.72
N GLY A 557 34.82 -11.75 9.43
CA GLY A 557 35.69 -12.87 9.82
C GLY A 557 35.35 -14.21 9.17
N SER A 558 34.43 -14.23 8.23
CA SER A 558 33.80 -15.45 7.71
C SER A 558 34.48 -15.98 6.45
N CYS A 559 35.73 -16.44 6.57
CA CYS A 559 36.55 -16.94 5.44
C CYS A 559 35.79 -17.92 4.51
N TYR A 560 34.92 -18.76 5.07
CA TYR A 560 34.06 -19.67 4.29
C TYR A 560 33.09 -18.94 3.33
N LYS A 561 32.48 -17.82 3.77
CA LYS A 561 31.59 -17.01 2.92
C LYS A 561 32.39 -16.28 1.84
N THR A 562 33.58 -15.77 2.15
CA THR A 562 34.50 -15.18 1.16
C THR A 562 34.86 -16.19 0.07
N LYS A 563 35.25 -17.43 0.44
CA LYS A 563 35.56 -18.49 -0.53
C LYS A 563 34.35 -18.81 -1.42
N LYS A 564 33.14 -18.90 -0.85
CA LYS A 564 31.90 -19.16 -1.61
C LYS A 564 31.55 -18.01 -2.57
N PHE A 565 31.74 -16.76 -2.17
CA PHE A 565 31.53 -15.59 -3.04
C PHE A 565 32.53 -15.58 -4.20
N LEU A 566 33.83 -15.79 -3.94
CA LEU A 566 34.85 -15.85 -4.98
C LEU A 566 34.62 -17.01 -5.96
N LEU A 567 34.20 -18.19 -5.48
CA LEU A 567 33.80 -19.31 -6.34
C LEU A 567 32.64 -18.91 -7.28
N SER A 568 31.56 -18.34 -6.74
CA SER A 568 30.42 -17.90 -7.56
C SER A 568 30.81 -16.83 -8.60
N LEU A 569 31.72 -15.92 -8.23
CA LEU A 569 32.25 -14.89 -9.11
C LEU A 569 33.13 -15.49 -10.22
N ALA A 570 33.98 -16.47 -9.89
CA ALA A 570 34.81 -17.19 -10.85
C ALA A 570 33.98 -18.01 -11.85
N GLU A 571 32.97 -18.74 -11.38
CA GLU A 571 32.09 -19.56 -12.21
C GLU A 571 31.29 -18.74 -13.24
N ASN A 572 30.77 -17.57 -12.84
CA ASN A 572 29.73 -16.88 -13.60
C ASN A 572 30.17 -15.53 -14.20
N LYS A 573 31.25 -14.91 -13.66
CA LYS A 573 31.65 -13.52 -13.97
C LYS A 573 33.18 -13.29 -14.00
N LEU A 574 33.98 -14.34 -14.18
CA LEU A 574 35.45 -14.20 -14.31
C LEU A 574 35.85 -13.29 -15.48
N GLY A 575 35.25 -13.45 -16.66
CA GLY A 575 35.51 -12.62 -17.84
C GLY A 575 35.34 -11.11 -17.58
N PRO A 576 34.19 -10.65 -17.04
CA PRO A 576 34.00 -9.29 -16.55
C PRO A 576 35.06 -8.80 -15.55
N CYS A 577 35.47 -9.64 -14.60
CA CYS A 577 36.52 -9.28 -13.64
C CYS A 577 37.88 -9.06 -14.33
N MET A 578 38.24 -9.94 -15.25
CA MET A 578 39.47 -9.83 -16.05
C MET A 578 39.45 -8.60 -16.96
N LEU A 579 38.34 -8.34 -17.65
CA LEU A 579 38.17 -7.14 -18.50
C LEU A 579 38.39 -5.85 -17.72
N LEU A 580 37.84 -5.76 -16.50
CA LEU A 580 38.03 -4.59 -15.63
C LEU A 580 39.45 -4.50 -15.06
N ALA A 581 40.10 -5.62 -14.75
CA ALA A 581 41.50 -5.64 -14.34
C ALA A 581 42.43 -5.16 -15.47
N LEU A 582 42.20 -5.59 -16.73
CA LEU A 582 42.89 -5.07 -17.92
C LEU A 582 42.71 -3.55 -18.10
N ARG A 583 41.54 -3.01 -17.71
CA ARG A 583 41.24 -1.57 -17.68
C ARG A 583 41.87 -0.83 -16.48
N GLY A 584 42.64 -1.53 -15.64
CA GLY A 584 43.33 -0.95 -14.48
C GLY A 584 42.47 -0.82 -13.21
N ASN A 585 41.30 -1.47 -13.14
CA ASN A 585 40.47 -1.42 -11.94
C ASN A 585 41.14 -2.17 -10.76
N GLN A 586 41.59 -1.43 -9.75
CA GLN A 586 42.34 -1.99 -8.61
C GLN A 586 41.55 -3.04 -7.82
N THR A 587 40.23 -2.86 -7.60
CA THR A 587 39.41 -3.85 -6.90
C THR A 587 39.40 -5.18 -7.66
N MET A 588 39.33 -5.16 -8.98
CA MET A 588 39.33 -6.39 -9.77
C MET A 588 40.70 -7.08 -9.78
N VAL A 589 41.79 -6.30 -9.80
CA VAL A 589 43.15 -6.80 -9.56
C VAL A 589 43.24 -7.49 -8.19
N GLU A 590 42.78 -6.84 -7.11
CA GLU A 590 42.74 -7.42 -5.76
C GLU A 590 41.96 -8.74 -5.72
N ILE A 591 40.77 -8.78 -6.34
CA ILE A 591 39.90 -9.96 -6.39
C ILE A 591 40.56 -11.12 -7.15
N LEU A 592 41.22 -10.85 -8.28
CA LEU A 592 41.95 -11.86 -9.04
C LEU A 592 43.15 -12.41 -8.25
N CYS A 593 43.90 -11.54 -7.55
CA CYS A 593 44.94 -11.98 -6.61
C CYS A 593 44.36 -12.86 -5.49
N LEU A 594 43.23 -12.49 -4.89
CA LEU A 594 42.55 -13.30 -3.86
C LEU A 594 42.07 -14.65 -4.42
N MET A 595 41.61 -14.71 -5.68
CA MET A 595 41.23 -15.98 -6.32
C MET A 595 42.42 -16.96 -6.45
N LEU A 596 43.61 -16.44 -6.74
CA LEU A 596 44.85 -17.21 -6.76
C LEU A 596 45.29 -17.59 -5.32
N GLU A 597 45.27 -16.64 -4.38
CA GLU A 597 45.67 -16.84 -2.98
C GLU A 597 44.86 -17.93 -2.26
N TYR A 598 43.53 -17.93 -2.45
CA TYR A 598 42.62 -18.93 -1.86
C TYR A 598 42.47 -20.23 -2.67
N ASN A 599 43.20 -20.36 -3.79
CA ASN A 599 43.07 -21.48 -4.73
C ASN A 599 41.59 -21.72 -5.11
N ILE A 600 40.94 -20.67 -5.62
CA ILE A 600 39.55 -20.69 -6.11
C ILE A 600 39.46 -21.36 -7.49
N ILE A 601 40.46 -21.11 -8.33
CA ILE A 601 40.55 -21.59 -9.69
C ILE A 601 41.37 -22.88 -9.70
N GLU A 602 40.76 -24.02 -10.01
CA GLU A 602 41.46 -25.31 -10.10
C GLU A 602 42.10 -25.56 -11.47
N ASN A 603 41.64 -24.87 -12.51
CA ASN A 603 42.15 -25.02 -13.88
C ASN A 603 43.43 -24.19 -14.09
N ASN A 604 44.55 -24.86 -14.38
CA ASN A 604 45.86 -24.24 -14.60
C ASN A 604 45.88 -23.24 -15.78
N ASP A 605 45.18 -23.52 -16.88
CA ASP A 605 45.13 -22.60 -18.04
C ASP A 605 44.39 -21.33 -17.67
N THR A 606 43.30 -21.44 -16.90
CA THR A 606 42.56 -20.30 -16.36
C THR A 606 43.40 -19.51 -15.34
N GLN A 607 44.18 -20.17 -14.48
CA GLN A 607 45.13 -19.50 -13.59
C GLN A 607 46.16 -18.70 -14.40
N LEU A 608 46.78 -19.29 -15.43
CA LEU A 608 47.73 -18.61 -16.31
C LEU A 608 47.10 -17.42 -17.05
N GLN A 609 45.83 -17.53 -17.45
CA GLN A 609 45.09 -16.43 -18.07
C GLN A 609 44.87 -15.25 -17.09
N ILE A 610 44.60 -15.54 -15.81
CA ILE A 610 44.50 -14.54 -14.74
C ILE A 610 45.86 -13.90 -14.46
N ILE A 611 46.93 -14.69 -14.38
CA ILE A 611 48.30 -14.19 -14.16
C ILE A 611 48.70 -13.24 -15.31
N SER A 612 48.51 -13.65 -16.55
CA SER A 612 48.74 -12.83 -17.75
C SER A 612 47.94 -11.52 -17.73
N THR A 613 46.70 -11.56 -17.23
CA THR A 613 45.85 -10.38 -17.02
C THR A 613 46.38 -9.44 -15.93
N LEU A 614 46.93 -9.98 -14.84
CA LEU A 614 47.55 -9.18 -13.78
C LEU A 614 48.85 -8.53 -14.27
N GLU A 615 49.72 -9.31 -14.92
CA GLU A 615 51.01 -8.86 -15.43
C GLU A 615 50.91 -7.80 -16.54
N SER A 616 49.76 -7.68 -17.22
CA SER A 616 49.54 -6.67 -18.26
C SER A 616 49.34 -5.24 -17.72
N THR A 617 49.29 -5.04 -16.39
CA THR A 617 49.14 -3.72 -15.77
C THR A 617 50.17 -3.49 -14.65
N ASP A 618 50.67 -2.26 -14.51
CA ASP A 618 51.67 -1.93 -13.46
C ASP A 618 51.14 -2.11 -12.03
N VAL A 619 49.82 -2.04 -11.84
CA VAL A 619 49.17 -2.32 -10.54
C VAL A 619 49.08 -3.83 -10.34
N GLY A 620 48.54 -4.57 -11.30
CA GLY A 620 48.39 -6.02 -11.23
C GLY A 620 49.72 -6.75 -11.06
N LYS A 621 50.74 -6.36 -11.81
CA LYS A 621 52.09 -6.93 -11.70
C LYS A 621 52.65 -6.77 -10.29
N ARG A 622 52.64 -5.57 -9.71
CA ARG A 622 53.15 -5.32 -8.35
C ARG A 622 52.38 -6.09 -7.28
N MET A 623 51.05 -6.21 -7.43
CA MET A 623 50.22 -6.94 -6.48
C MET A 623 50.41 -8.46 -6.59
N TYR A 624 50.63 -8.97 -7.80
CA TYR A 624 50.95 -10.37 -8.05
C TYR A 624 52.35 -10.74 -7.54
N GLU A 625 53.36 -9.90 -7.76
CA GLU A 625 54.71 -10.04 -7.19
C GLU A 625 54.65 -10.15 -5.64
N GLN A 626 53.91 -9.25 -4.98
CA GLN A 626 53.68 -9.30 -3.53
C GLN A 626 52.98 -10.60 -3.08
N LEU A 627 52.01 -11.10 -3.84
CA LEU A 627 51.36 -12.37 -3.56
C LEU A 627 52.34 -13.55 -3.67
N CYS A 628 53.17 -13.57 -4.72
CA CYS A 628 54.20 -14.60 -4.89
C CYS A 628 55.24 -14.60 -3.77
N ASP A 629 55.66 -13.41 -3.29
CA ASP A 629 56.58 -13.30 -2.17
C ASP A 629 55.93 -13.78 -0.86
N ARG A 630 54.69 -13.37 -0.54
CA ARG A 630 53.94 -13.93 0.63
C ARG A 630 53.81 -15.45 0.56
N GLN A 631 53.53 -16.01 -0.61
CA GLN A 631 53.45 -17.46 -0.81
C GLN A 631 54.80 -18.16 -0.65
N ARG A 632 55.93 -17.48 -0.94
CA ARG A 632 57.28 -18.01 -0.71
C ARG A 632 57.59 -18.04 0.79
N GLU A 633 57.37 -16.93 1.49
CA GLU A 633 57.54 -16.81 2.95
C GLU A 633 56.70 -17.86 3.70
N LEU A 634 55.43 -18.06 3.30
CA LEU A 634 54.57 -19.10 3.88
C LEU A 634 55.11 -20.52 3.66
N LYS A 635 55.67 -20.82 2.47
CA LYS A 635 56.30 -22.12 2.20
C LYS A 635 57.58 -22.32 3.03
N GLU A 636 58.38 -21.27 3.21
CA GLU A 636 59.58 -21.29 4.06
C GLU A 636 59.23 -21.48 5.54
N LEU A 637 58.17 -20.82 6.05
CA LEU A 637 57.69 -21.01 7.41
C LEU A 637 57.10 -22.41 7.64
N VAL A 638 56.28 -22.93 6.72
CA VAL A 638 55.70 -24.27 6.81
C VAL A 638 56.76 -25.37 6.71
N SER A 639 57.78 -25.19 5.87
CA SER A 639 58.92 -26.11 5.82
C SER A 639 59.83 -26.00 7.06
N GLY A 640 60.06 -24.80 7.59
CA GLY A 640 60.77 -24.63 8.87
C GLY A 640 60.06 -25.34 10.04
N LEU A 641 58.73 -25.25 10.11
CA LEU A 641 57.92 -25.94 11.10
C LEU A 641 57.89 -27.47 10.90
N SER A 642 57.90 -27.97 9.66
CA SER A 642 58.00 -29.42 9.41
C SER A 642 59.38 -29.97 9.77
N PHE A 643 60.46 -29.21 9.56
CA PHE A 643 61.78 -29.55 10.06
C PHE A 643 61.86 -29.57 11.61
N GLN A 644 61.22 -28.63 12.30
CA GLN A 644 61.14 -28.64 13.77
C GLN A 644 60.27 -29.80 14.31
N SER A 645 59.18 -30.15 13.62
CA SER A 645 58.35 -31.32 13.95
C SER A 645 59.15 -32.62 13.88
N VAL A 646 59.96 -32.81 12.83
CA VAL A 646 60.83 -33.98 12.67
C VAL A 646 61.95 -34.02 13.72
N TYR A 647 62.45 -32.86 14.17
CA TYR A 647 63.48 -32.81 15.24
C TYR A 647 62.91 -33.07 16.65
N ASN A 648 61.67 -32.67 16.95
CA ASN A 648 61.04 -32.88 18.25
C ASN A 648 60.27 -34.21 18.39
N GLY A 649 60.11 -34.98 17.31
CA GLY A 649 59.59 -36.35 17.34
C GLY A 649 60.63 -37.44 17.63
N GLY A 650 61.87 -37.05 17.98
CA GLY A 650 63.03 -37.92 18.11
C GLY A 650 63.56 -38.11 19.54
N THR A 651 62.68 -38.31 20.52
CA THR A 651 63.02 -38.79 21.89
C THR A 651 61.96 -39.74 22.42
#